data_AF-A0A1M5V3M0-F1
#
_entry.id   AF-A0A1M5V3M0-F1
#
_cell.length_a   1.000
_cell.length_b   1.000
_cell.length_c   1.000
_cell.angle_alpha   90.00
_cell.angle_beta   90.00
_cell.angle_gamma   90.00
#
_symmetry.space_group_name_H-M   'P 1'
#
loop_
_entity.id
_entity.type
_entity.pdbx_description
1 polymer ?
#
loop_
_entity_poly.entity_id
_entity_poly.type
_entity_poly.pdbx_seq_one_letter_code
_entity_poly.pdbx_strand_id
1 'polypeptide(L)'
;MKSILRFFAFTILFSIVQKGYSQDPDFHIYLGFGQSNMEGYAKIEPQDKEGVDDRFQVLQAVDCPELKREKGNWYTAIPPLCRCSTGLTPFDYFGRHLVANLPENVKVGVINVAVGGCKIELFDKDKTAEYTATAPDWMKGILKEYDGNPYARLVELAKIAQKKGVIKGILLHQGESNTGDTLWTKKVKIVYDNLIKDLNLDPKKVPLLSGETVNEDQKGKCGSMNKIIAALPKTIPNSYVISSKGCTAEPDFLHFNAAGYRDLGRRYADKMLSLLGYKLSNGKRPFIVQAPLGFDQLNANIPAGKIETITYESKTVGSTRKATVYTPPGFDKKKKYPVLYLLHGIGGDEKEWLNGGNPQIILDNLFAEGKIEPMIVVMPNGRAMKDDSAAGNIMAPDKVQAFAVFEKDLLNDLIPFIEKKYPVQKDRDHRAIAGLSMGGGQSLNFGLGNLDKFAWVGAFSAAPNTKAPAELLFDPETAKKKLKLLWISCGDNDWLIENSKRTHDYLYKNDVPHIYYIEPGVHDFKVWKNGLYMFSQFLFKTVDQSNFAAYTILGSPAQTNIRNAKYPQILPDNRVIFKVTAPEASKVQIDLGKKYDLTRDSEGFWTVTTDVINKGFNYYSLLINGVAVADPSSQTFYGMGRMASGIEIPNKEGDFYALKDVPHGDIRIKKYFSKETNSWREMYVYTPPGYENAAEKYPVLYILHGGGEDQTGWAAQGKANLILDNLIAENKAKPMIIAMLDGNMGNTGGVAGFNENALKAFENELKTGAIPFVESNFKAAKESKNRALAGLSMGGLQTLYAGIKNSDLFSYIGVFSSGWWANNTALSDPQYEFMKNNAGTINANIKEFWISMGGKEDIAYENCKIMMKKFDQLGIKYKYSEYPGGHTWPVWRHDLFMFAPLLFQHK
;
A
#
# COMPACT_ATOMS: atom_id res chain seq x y z
N MET A 1 76.72 39.39 8.99
CA MET A 1 77.93 38.78 9.56
C MET A 1 77.67 38.48 11.04
N LYS A 2 77.84 37.21 11.46
CA LYS A 2 77.95 36.68 12.84
C LYS A 2 76.67 36.77 13.72
N SER A 3 75.91 35.69 13.89
CA SER A 3 76.15 34.52 14.77
C SER A 3 75.92 34.80 16.26
N ILE A 4 74.75 34.44 16.80
CA ILE A 4 74.61 33.95 18.18
C ILE A 4 73.69 32.72 18.18
N LEU A 5 74.19 31.70 18.88
CA LEU A 5 73.84 30.29 18.87
C LEU A 5 73.16 29.94 20.21
N ARG A 6 72.30 28.91 20.18
CA ARG A 6 71.93 27.96 21.26
C ARG A 6 70.91 28.42 22.32
N PHE A 7 69.72 27.83 22.26
CA PHE A 7 69.38 26.68 23.12
C PHE A 7 68.17 25.93 22.53
N PHE A 8 68.44 24.82 21.82
CA PHE A 8 67.43 23.83 21.43
C PHE A 8 67.52 22.69 22.45
N ALA A 9 66.51 22.56 23.31
CA ALA A 9 66.30 21.36 24.11
C ALA A 9 65.29 20.47 23.39
N PHE A 10 65.71 19.23 23.15
CA PHE A 10 64.93 18.13 22.61
C PHE A 10 63.67 17.88 23.45
N THR A 11 62.49 18.03 22.85
CA THR A 11 61.31 17.26 23.23
C THR A 11 60.74 16.64 21.96
N ILE A 12 61.17 15.39 21.71
CA ILE A 12 60.50 14.47 20.80
C ILE A 12 59.11 14.21 21.39
N LEU A 13 58.09 14.94 20.93
CA LEU A 13 56.71 14.51 21.10
C LEU A 13 56.43 13.45 20.05
N PHE A 14 56.47 12.19 20.48
CA PHE A 14 55.82 11.07 19.79
C PHE A 14 54.35 11.44 19.58
N SER A 15 54.03 11.96 18.40
CA SER A 15 52.66 12.04 17.92
C SER A 15 52.29 10.63 17.49
N ILE A 16 51.81 9.82 18.44
CA ILE A 16 51.12 8.58 18.10
C ILE A 16 49.89 9.00 17.29
N VAL A 17 49.97 8.83 15.98
CA VAL A 17 48.83 8.83 15.09
C VAL A 17 47.91 7.70 15.58
N GLN A 18 46.90 8.05 16.38
CA GLN A 18 45.76 7.16 16.56
C GLN A 18 45.13 7.00 15.18
N LYS A 19 45.36 5.84 14.54
CA LYS A 19 44.54 5.38 13.42
C LYS A 19 43.10 5.35 13.94
N GLY A 20 42.31 6.35 13.56
CA GLY A 20 40.86 6.25 13.69
C GLY A 20 40.41 5.07 12.84
N TYR A 21 39.93 4.01 13.49
CA TYR A 21 39.26 2.93 12.76
C TYR A 21 37.96 3.49 12.19
N SER A 22 37.81 3.51 10.87
CA SER A 22 36.53 3.80 10.24
C SER A 22 35.60 2.61 10.47
N GLN A 23 34.47 2.84 11.14
CA GLN A 23 33.42 1.83 11.29
C GLN A 23 32.90 1.40 9.92
N ASP A 24 32.59 0.12 9.75
CA ASP A 24 31.82 -0.36 8.60
C ASP A 24 30.33 -0.06 8.84
N PRO A 25 29.71 0.87 8.09
CA PRO A 25 28.31 1.21 8.26
C PRO A 25 27.37 0.05 7.92
N ASP A 26 27.83 -0.92 7.11
CA ASP A 26 27.07 -2.10 6.69
C ASP A 26 27.24 -3.28 7.67
N PHE A 27 28.01 -3.13 8.74
CA PHE A 27 28.05 -4.11 9.83
C PHE A 27 27.17 -3.67 11.01
N HIS A 28 25.93 -4.13 11.01
CA HIS A 28 24.92 -3.81 12.01
C HIS A 28 25.09 -4.64 13.28
N ILE A 29 25.32 -4.00 14.43
CA ILE A 29 25.55 -4.67 15.72
C ILE A 29 24.33 -4.50 16.64
N TYR A 30 23.95 -5.58 17.33
CA TYR A 30 22.84 -5.59 18.28
C TYR A 30 23.26 -6.16 19.64
N LEU A 31 22.88 -5.46 20.69
CA LEU A 31 23.20 -5.82 22.07
C LEU A 31 22.01 -6.54 22.71
N GLY A 32 22.24 -7.71 23.29
CA GLY A 32 21.25 -8.52 23.97
C GLY A 32 21.57 -8.63 25.45
N PHE A 33 20.58 -8.37 26.30
CA PHE A 33 20.66 -8.67 27.72
C PHE A 33 19.32 -9.07 28.29
N GLY A 34 19.33 -9.72 29.46
CA GLY A 34 18.09 -10.16 30.10
C GLY A 34 18.28 -11.40 30.93
N GLN A 35 17.15 -12.08 31.14
CA GLN A 35 17.05 -13.20 32.07
C GLN A 35 17.02 -14.55 31.33
N SER A 36 16.33 -15.54 31.89
CA SER A 36 16.27 -16.93 31.43
C SER A 36 15.93 -17.10 29.95
N ASN A 37 14.92 -16.38 29.46
CA ASN A 37 14.51 -16.45 28.07
C ASN A 37 15.53 -15.78 27.12
N MET A 38 16.28 -14.76 27.54
CA MET A 38 17.38 -14.21 26.73
C MET A 38 18.63 -15.10 26.77
N GLU A 39 18.88 -15.73 27.92
CA GLU A 39 20.00 -16.67 28.11
C GLU A 39 19.85 -17.92 27.24
N GLY A 40 18.61 -18.37 27.07
CA GLY A 40 18.24 -19.49 26.21
C GLY A 40 18.04 -20.76 27.00
N TYR A 41 16.77 -21.12 27.23
CA TYR A 41 16.37 -22.32 27.95
C TYR A 41 16.11 -23.52 27.04
N ALA A 42 15.52 -23.30 25.86
CA ALA A 42 15.05 -24.39 25.01
C ALA A 42 16.23 -25.19 24.44
N LYS A 43 16.03 -26.50 24.34
CA LYS A 43 16.97 -27.39 23.67
C LYS A 43 17.16 -26.97 22.21
N ILE A 44 18.41 -26.88 21.77
CA ILE A 44 18.77 -26.65 20.37
C ILE A 44 18.41 -27.88 19.54
N GLU A 45 17.64 -27.71 18.48
CA GLU A 45 17.25 -28.76 17.53
C GLU A 45 18.19 -28.77 16.31
N PRO A 46 18.26 -29.87 15.52
CA PRO A 46 19.15 -29.95 14.36
C PRO A 46 18.99 -28.79 13.37
N GLN A 47 17.75 -28.38 13.08
CA GLN A 47 17.43 -27.26 12.19
C GLN A 47 18.01 -25.92 12.65
N ASP A 48 18.28 -25.76 13.95
CA ASP A 48 18.86 -24.53 14.49
C ASP A 48 20.36 -24.45 14.24
N LYS A 49 21.03 -25.50 13.76
CA LYS A 49 22.48 -25.48 13.46
C LYS A 49 22.78 -25.38 11.97
N GLU A 50 21.77 -25.60 11.13
CA GLU A 50 21.92 -25.64 9.68
C GLU A 50 21.62 -24.26 9.05
N GLY A 51 22.23 -24.01 7.89
CA GLY A 51 21.90 -22.86 7.03
C GLY A 51 22.20 -21.48 7.63
N VAL A 52 23.15 -21.37 8.56
CA VAL A 52 23.53 -20.07 9.15
C VAL A 52 24.42 -19.31 8.16
N ASP A 53 23.90 -18.19 7.65
CA ASP A 53 24.64 -17.29 6.76
C ASP A 53 25.88 -16.71 7.49
N ASP A 54 27.04 -16.72 6.85
CA ASP A 54 28.31 -16.21 7.41
C ASP A 54 28.29 -14.71 7.70
N ARG A 55 27.33 -13.97 7.14
CA ARG A 55 27.05 -12.57 7.49
C ARG A 55 26.44 -12.42 8.87
N PHE A 56 25.85 -13.47 9.44
CA PHE A 56 25.33 -13.47 10.80
C PHE A 56 26.42 -13.92 11.78
N GLN A 57 26.96 -12.97 12.54
CA GLN A 57 28.10 -13.16 13.43
C GLN A 57 27.73 -12.94 14.89
N VAL A 58 28.38 -13.67 15.79
CA VAL A 58 28.32 -13.49 17.24
C VAL A 58 29.69 -13.07 17.76
N LEU A 59 29.73 -12.04 18.61
CA LEU A 59 30.91 -11.70 19.39
C LEU A 59 30.85 -12.47 20.70
N GLN A 60 31.74 -13.44 20.85
CA GLN A 60 31.68 -14.40 21.95
C GLN A 60 31.88 -13.71 23.31
N ALA A 61 30.93 -13.93 24.23
CA ALA A 61 30.92 -13.24 25.52
C ALA A 61 31.74 -13.92 26.61
N VAL A 62 31.98 -15.22 26.51
CA VAL A 62 32.73 -16.05 27.49
C VAL A 62 33.59 -17.07 26.75
N ASP A 63 34.67 -17.58 27.35
CA ASP A 63 35.50 -18.60 26.72
C ASP A 63 34.76 -19.94 26.62
N CYS A 64 34.65 -20.49 25.41
CA CYS A 64 34.00 -21.77 25.13
C CYS A 64 34.95 -22.72 24.38
N PRO A 65 35.85 -23.41 25.10
CA PRO A 65 36.81 -24.35 24.50
C PRO A 65 36.14 -25.45 23.66
N GLU A 66 35.00 -25.98 24.13
CA GLU A 66 34.23 -27.03 23.43
C GLU A 66 33.67 -26.57 22.07
N LEU A 67 33.40 -25.27 21.92
CA LEU A 67 32.96 -24.66 20.67
C LEU A 67 34.12 -24.06 19.86
N LYS A 68 35.35 -24.14 20.38
CA LYS A 68 36.54 -23.45 19.87
C LYS A 68 36.32 -21.94 19.69
N ARG A 69 35.59 -21.33 20.64
CA ARG A 69 35.32 -19.89 20.66
C ARG A 69 35.99 -19.24 21.85
N GLU A 70 36.76 -18.19 21.60
CA GLU A 70 37.43 -17.38 22.61
C GLU A 70 36.66 -16.07 22.82
N LYS A 71 36.61 -15.60 24.06
CA LYS A 71 35.96 -14.33 24.43
C LYS A 71 36.52 -13.17 23.60
N GLY A 72 35.64 -12.31 23.10
CA GLY A 72 36.02 -11.10 22.36
C GLY A 72 36.33 -11.32 20.88
N ASN A 73 36.18 -12.55 20.37
CA ASN A 73 36.34 -12.88 18.96
C ASN A 73 34.98 -13.10 18.25
N TRP A 74 34.95 -12.80 16.94
CA TRP A 74 33.77 -12.95 16.09
C TRP A 74 33.72 -14.34 15.46
N TYR A 75 32.54 -14.96 15.45
CA TYR A 75 32.27 -16.27 14.84
C TYR A 75 30.94 -16.25 14.08
N THR A 76 30.74 -17.15 13.11
CA THR A 76 29.40 -17.40 12.55
C THR A 76 28.45 -17.81 13.70
N ALA A 77 27.29 -17.16 13.78
CA ALA A 77 26.35 -17.24 14.89
C ALA A 77 25.52 -18.54 14.89
N ILE A 78 26.21 -19.66 15.00
CA ILE A 78 25.62 -20.98 15.22
C ILE A 78 25.34 -21.13 16.73
N PRO A 79 24.13 -21.48 17.18
CA PRO A 79 23.83 -21.65 18.59
C PRO A 79 24.72 -22.70 19.28
N PRO A 80 25.04 -22.50 20.58
CA PRO A 80 24.51 -21.46 21.47
C PRO A 80 25.18 -20.08 21.29
N LEU A 81 24.42 -19.01 21.56
CA LEU A 81 24.87 -17.61 21.39
C LEU A 81 25.16 -16.85 22.69
N CYS A 82 24.68 -17.33 23.83
CA CYS A 82 24.89 -16.68 25.14
C CYS A 82 26.14 -17.23 25.85
N ARG A 83 26.09 -18.49 26.30
CA ARG A 83 27.22 -19.20 26.93
C ARG A 83 27.36 -20.62 26.39
N CYS A 84 28.42 -21.32 26.78
CA CYS A 84 28.83 -22.58 26.13
C CYS A 84 27.81 -23.71 26.27
N SER A 85 27.01 -23.69 27.34
CA SER A 85 26.04 -24.73 27.69
C SER A 85 24.59 -24.26 27.67
N THR A 86 24.30 -23.05 27.17
CA THR A 86 22.93 -22.53 27.11
C THR A 86 22.18 -23.08 25.89
N GLY A 87 20.86 -22.89 25.89
CA GLY A 87 19.97 -23.31 24.82
C GLY A 87 19.80 -22.28 23.70
N LEU A 88 18.71 -22.43 22.96
CA LEU A 88 18.27 -21.53 21.90
C LEU A 88 17.72 -20.23 22.50
N THR A 89 18.04 -19.10 21.86
CA THR A 89 17.64 -17.75 22.29
C THR A 89 16.78 -17.08 21.21
N PRO A 90 16.02 -16.00 21.53
CA PRO A 90 15.40 -15.18 20.50
C PRO A 90 16.41 -14.56 19.52
N PHE A 91 17.68 -14.38 19.94
CA PHE A 91 18.75 -13.80 19.12
C PHE A 91 19.11 -14.65 17.91
N ASP A 92 18.96 -15.97 18.01
CA ASP A 92 19.27 -16.91 16.95
C ASP A 92 18.45 -16.65 15.69
N TYR A 93 17.14 -16.45 15.86
CA TYR A 93 16.22 -16.20 14.75
C TYR A 93 16.04 -14.70 14.45
N PHE A 94 16.36 -13.83 15.41
CA PHE A 94 16.49 -12.40 15.13
C PHE A 94 17.54 -12.13 14.06
N GLY A 95 18.77 -12.61 14.26
CA GLY A 95 19.86 -12.34 13.32
C GLY A 95 19.68 -13.03 11.97
N ARG A 96 19.23 -14.29 11.96
CA ARG A 96 18.89 -15.02 10.72
C ARG A 96 17.83 -14.31 9.91
N HIS A 97 16.78 -13.84 10.56
CA HIS A 97 15.69 -13.15 9.87
C HIS A 97 16.14 -11.77 9.35
N LEU A 98 17.05 -11.08 10.05
CA LEU A 98 17.66 -9.87 9.52
C LEU A 98 18.52 -10.14 8.28
N VAL A 99 19.45 -11.10 8.32
CA VAL A 99 20.32 -11.35 7.15
C VAL A 99 19.54 -11.86 5.95
N ALA A 100 18.48 -12.64 6.15
CA ALA A 100 17.59 -13.07 5.07
C ALA A 100 16.85 -11.91 4.40
N ASN A 101 16.72 -10.77 5.09
CA ASN A 101 15.93 -9.63 4.68
C ASN A 101 16.70 -8.30 4.70
N LEU A 102 18.02 -8.34 4.64
CA LEU A 102 18.86 -7.16 4.45
C LEU A 102 19.68 -7.31 3.17
N PRO A 103 20.12 -6.21 2.55
CA PRO A 103 21.00 -6.27 1.38
C PRO A 103 22.19 -7.21 1.58
N GLU A 104 22.65 -7.85 0.50
CA GLU A 104 23.70 -8.89 0.55
C GLU A 104 25.05 -8.38 1.10
N ASN A 105 25.32 -7.08 1.00
CA ASN A 105 26.52 -6.45 1.58
C ASN A 105 26.43 -6.23 3.10
N VAL A 106 25.23 -6.29 3.69
CA VAL A 106 25.03 -6.01 5.12
C VAL A 106 25.30 -7.25 5.96
N LYS A 107 26.12 -7.08 7.01
CA LYS A 107 26.41 -8.08 8.04
C LYS A 107 25.64 -7.75 9.31
N VAL A 108 25.30 -8.79 10.07
CA VAL A 108 24.58 -8.67 11.35
C VAL A 108 25.44 -9.29 12.45
N GLY A 109 25.85 -8.47 13.40
CA GLY A 109 26.62 -8.87 14.57
C GLY A 109 25.76 -8.85 15.82
N VAL A 110 25.88 -9.86 16.68
CA VAL A 110 25.18 -9.90 17.96
C VAL A 110 26.12 -10.11 19.13
N ILE A 111 25.78 -9.51 20.26
CA ILE A 111 26.42 -9.71 21.56
C ILE A 111 25.32 -10.08 22.55
N ASN A 112 25.31 -11.29 23.11
CA ASN A 112 24.29 -11.71 24.06
C ASN A 112 24.93 -11.95 25.44
N VAL A 113 24.55 -11.13 26.43
CA VAL A 113 24.97 -11.27 27.82
C VAL A 113 23.73 -11.34 28.70
N ALA A 114 23.34 -12.55 29.07
CA ALA A 114 22.15 -12.80 29.87
C ALA A 114 22.42 -13.82 30.99
N VAL A 115 21.61 -13.75 32.05
CA VAL A 115 21.72 -14.61 33.24
C VAL A 115 20.34 -15.06 33.68
N GLY A 116 20.06 -16.35 33.64
CA GLY A 116 18.79 -16.92 34.08
C GLY A 116 18.48 -16.60 35.54
N GLY A 117 17.20 -16.32 35.84
CA GLY A 117 16.71 -16.05 37.20
C GLY A 117 17.27 -14.80 37.89
N CYS A 118 18.05 -13.94 37.21
CA CYS A 118 18.48 -12.66 37.78
C CYS A 118 17.36 -11.62 37.76
N LYS A 119 17.40 -10.62 38.64
CA LYS A 119 16.61 -9.41 38.46
C LYS A 119 17.35 -8.40 37.59
N ILE A 120 16.62 -7.43 37.03
CA ILE A 120 17.18 -6.35 36.19
C ILE A 120 18.31 -5.56 36.87
N GLU A 121 18.29 -5.48 38.20
CA GLU A 121 19.31 -4.82 39.03
C GLU A 121 20.71 -5.43 38.87
N LEU A 122 20.84 -6.68 38.43
CA LEU A 122 22.16 -7.26 38.09
C LEU A 122 22.83 -6.49 36.93
N PHE A 123 22.05 -5.89 36.03
CA PHE A 123 22.55 -5.07 34.94
C PHE A 123 22.60 -3.58 35.28
N ASP A 124 22.22 -3.18 36.51
CA ASP A 124 22.41 -1.83 37.00
C ASP A 124 23.86 -1.66 37.46
N LYS A 125 24.59 -0.79 36.75
CA LYS A 125 26.01 -0.49 36.98
C LYS A 125 26.35 -0.22 38.45
N ASP A 126 25.45 0.47 39.17
CA ASP A 126 25.68 0.89 40.54
C ASP A 126 25.21 -0.15 41.57
N LYS A 127 24.43 -1.15 41.15
CA LYS A 127 23.87 -2.19 42.03
C LYS A 127 24.40 -3.60 41.78
N THR A 128 25.11 -3.83 40.67
CA THR A 128 25.62 -5.17 40.30
C THR A 128 26.47 -5.80 41.40
N ALA A 129 27.28 -5.02 42.12
CA ALA A 129 28.13 -5.52 43.20
C ALA A 129 27.30 -5.98 44.43
N GLU A 130 26.33 -5.16 44.84
CA GLU A 130 25.39 -5.49 45.92
C GLU A 130 24.56 -6.74 45.55
N TYR A 131 24.03 -6.77 44.33
CA TYR A 131 23.25 -7.89 43.84
C TYR A 131 24.08 -9.19 43.83
N THR A 132 25.31 -9.14 43.32
CA THR A 132 26.22 -10.30 43.25
C THR A 132 26.58 -10.84 44.62
N ALA A 133 26.75 -9.99 45.63
CA ALA A 133 27.03 -10.40 47.00
C ALA A 133 25.89 -11.24 47.61
N THR A 134 24.65 -10.96 47.21
CA THR A 134 23.44 -11.66 47.68
C THR A 134 22.94 -12.75 46.72
N ALA A 135 23.63 -12.96 45.60
CA ALA A 135 23.22 -13.93 44.59
C ALA A 135 23.28 -15.37 45.14
N PRO A 136 22.33 -16.25 44.75
CA PRO A 136 22.35 -17.64 45.17
C PRO A 136 23.56 -18.38 44.56
N ASP A 137 24.03 -19.43 45.23
CA ASP A 137 25.29 -20.11 44.85
C ASP A 137 25.28 -20.66 43.42
N TRP A 138 24.13 -21.13 42.94
CA TRP A 138 23.97 -21.60 41.56
C TRP A 138 24.22 -20.49 40.52
N MET A 139 23.94 -19.21 40.86
CA MET A 139 24.14 -18.06 39.98
C MET A 139 25.60 -17.57 40.03
N LYS A 140 26.29 -17.71 41.17
CA LYS A 140 27.69 -17.26 41.32
C LYS A 140 28.62 -17.90 40.28
N GLY A 141 28.39 -19.16 39.92
CA GLY A 141 29.13 -19.84 38.85
C GLY A 141 28.97 -19.14 37.50
N ILE A 142 27.73 -18.79 37.13
CA ILE A 142 27.40 -18.07 35.90
C ILE A 142 28.03 -16.67 35.92
N LEU A 143 27.92 -15.96 37.03
CA LEU A 143 28.48 -14.61 37.18
C LEU A 143 30.00 -14.61 37.02
N LYS A 144 30.69 -15.65 37.51
CA LYS A 144 32.15 -15.79 37.38
C LYS A 144 32.60 -15.82 35.92
N GLU A 145 31.82 -16.41 35.01
CA GLU A 145 32.15 -16.41 33.56
C GLU A 145 32.15 -14.99 32.95
N TYR A 146 31.37 -14.09 33.56
CA TYR A 146 31.30 -12.66 33.24
C TYR A 146 32.14 -11.78 34.19
N ASP A 147 33.15 -12.35 34.84
CA ASP A 147 34.01 -11.66 35.84
C ASP A 147 33.24 -11.00 36.99
N GLY A 148 32.06 -11.55 37.34
CA GLY A 148 31.17 -11.03 38.37
C GLY A 148 30.36 -9.80 37.96
N ASN A 149 30.45 -9.33 36.71
CA ASN A 149 29.77 -8.11 36.26
C ASN A 149 29.29 -8.23 34.80
N PRO A 150 28.08 -8.78 34.58
CA PRO A 150 27.49 -8.91 33.25
C PRO A 150 27.32 -7.58 32.51
N TYR A 151 26.98 -6.49 33.22
CA TYR A 151 26.88 -5.16 32.62
C TYR A 151 28.24 -4.70 32.05
N ALA A 152 29.31 -4.81 32.84
CA ALA A 152 30.64 -4.43 32.42
C ALA A 152 31.12 -5.29 31.24
N ARG A 153 30.83 -6.59 31.24
CA ARG A 153 31.13 -7.48 30.11
C ARG A 153 30.40 -7.05 28.84
N LEU A 154 29.12 -6.70 28.91
CA LEU A 154 28.37 -6.22 27.75
C LEU A 154 28.99 -4.93 27.19
N VAL A 155 29.36 -3.98 28.06
CA VAL A 155 30.01 -2.72 27.66
C VAL A 155 31.39 -2.95 27.04
N GLU A 156 32.19 -3.85 27.61
CA GLU A 156 33.51 -4.24 27.08
C GLU A 156 33.39 -4.74 25.63
N LEU A 157 32.51 -5.71 25.39
CA LEU A 157 32.32 -6.32 24.08
C LEU A 157 31.70 -5.33 23.09
N ALA A 158 30.76 -4.50 23.53
CA ALA A 158 30.18 -3.45 22.69
C ALA A 158 31.24 -2.45 22.19
N LYS A 159 32.20 -2.07 23.04
CA LYS A 159 33.34 -1.23 22.64
C LYS A 159 34.28 -1.92 21.66
N ILE A 160 34.47 -3.24 21.78
CA ILE A 160 35.21 -4.02 20.77
C ILE A 160 34.45 -4.00 19.44
N ALA A 161 33.14 -4.21 19.47
CA ALA A 161 32.28 -4.27 18.31
C ALA A 161 32.21 -2.92 17.57
N GLN A 162 32.14 -1.79 18.29
CA GLN A 162 32.18 -0.42 17.75
C GLN A 162 33.46 -0.10 16.97
N LYS A 163 34.52 -0.92 17.05
CA LYS A 163 35.71 -0.76 16.21
C LYS A 163 35.51 -1.30 14.79
N LYS A 164 34.50 -2.16 14.58
CA LYS A 164 34.22 -2.82 13.31
C LYS A 164 32.90 -2.38 12.69
N GLY A 165 31.85 -2.16 13.48
CA GLY A 165 30.52 -1.85 12.96
C GLY A 165 29.77 -0.80 13.77
N VAL A 166 28.47 -0.66 13.49
CA VAL A 166 27.58 0.33 14.10
C VAL A 166 26.51 -0.36 14.95
N ILE A 167 26.37 0.05 16.22
CA ILE A 167 25.29 -0.45 17.09
C ILE A 167 23.96 0.14 16.62
N LYS A 168 23.03 -0.72 16.17
CA LYS A 168 21.73 -0.34 15.60
C LYS A 168 20.56 -0.59 16.54
N GLY A 169 20.73 -1.32 17.64
CA GLY A 169 19.64 -1.58 18.57
C GLY A 169 20.06 -2.38 19.80
N ILE A 170 19.22 -2.32 20.83
CA ILE A 170 19.36 -3.08 22.07
C ILE A 170 18.11 -3.92 22.26
N LEU A 171 18.28 -5.19 22.60
CA LEU A 171 17.20 -6.13 22.87
C LEU A 171 17.27 -6.55 24.34
N LEU A 172 16.15 -6.42 25.01
CA LEU A 172 15.93 -6.87 26.38
C LEU A 172 14.84 -7.96 26.36
N HIS A 173 15.07 -9.10 26.99
CA HIS A 173 13.98 -10.02 27.26
C HIS A 173 13.79 -10.22 28.75
N GLN A 174 12.56 -9.95 29.21
CA GLN A 174 12.18 -10.05 30.61
C GLN A 174 11.98 -11.51 31.05
N GLY A 175 12.43 -11.85 32.26
CA GLY A 175 12.19 -13.16 32.88
C GLY A 175 11.31 -13.07 34.12
N GLU A 176 11.40 -14.09 34.96
CA GLU A 176 10.48 -14.37 36.06
C GLU A 176 10.73 -13.46 37.27
N SER A 177 11.99 -13.07 37.51
CA SER A 177 12.43 -12.56 38.81
C SER A 177 11.98 -11.14 39.16
N ASN A 178 11.47 -10.37 38.20
CA ASN A 178 10.82 -9.06 38.45
C ASN A 178 9.30 -9.10 38.23
N THR A 179 8.67 -10.27 38.19
CA THR A 179 7.21 -10.36 38.01
C THR A 179 6.47 -9.53 39.05
N GLY A 180 5.63 -8.60 38.59
CA GLY A 180 4.84 -7.71 39.44
C GLY A 180 5.58 -6.46 39.96
N ASP A 181 6.85 -6.26 39.62
CA ASP A 181 7.63 -5.10 40.03
C ASP A 181 7.20 -3.82 39.26
N THR A 182 6.38 -2.99 39.89
CA THR A 182 5.84 -1.75 39.27
C THR A 182 6.91 -0.69 38.98
N LEU A 183 8.12 -0.82 39.54
CA LEU A 183 9.25 0.08 39.26
C LEU A 183 10.15 -0.43 38.15
N TRP A 184 9.86 -1.61 37.57
CA TRP A 184 10.70 -2.24 36.56
C TRP A 184 11.02 -1.34 35.37
N THR A 185 10.05 -0.60 34.84
CA THR A 185 10.30 0.31 33.69
C THR A 185 11.32 1.40 34.02
N LYS A 186 11.33 1.89 35.27
CA LYS A 186 12.33 2.86 35.76
C LYS A 186 13.70 2.21 35.92
N LYS A 187 13.76 0.96 36.40
CA LYS A 187 15.01 0.20 36.53
C LYS A 187 15.63 -0.10 35.17
N VAL A 188 14.82 -0.53 34.20
CA VAL A 188 15.27 -0.72 32.80
C VAL A 188 15.79 0.59 32.22
N LYS A 189 15.13 1.73 32.51
CA LYS A 189 15.60 3.04 32.08
C LYS A 189 17.00 3.37 32.61
N ILE A 190 17.32 3.03 33.87
CA ILE A 190 18.66 3.24 34.43
C ILE A 190 19.70 2.44 33.62
N VAL A 191 19.44 1.15 33.35
CA VAL A 191 20.34 0.31 32.56
C VAL A 191 20.51 0.85 31.14
N TYR A 192 19.41 1.22 30.48
CA TYR A 192 19.42 1.80 29.14
C TYR A 192 20.20 3.11 29.08
N ASP A 193 19.92 4.06 29.98
CA ASP A 193 20.63 5.35 30.02
C ASP A 193 22.12 5.17 30.27
N ASN A 194 22.50 4.21 31.13
CA ASN A 194 23.89 3.85 31.37
C ASN A 194 24.57 3.26 30.13
N LEU A 195 23.91 2.35 29.39
CA LEU A 195 24.44 1.82 28.13
C LEU A 195 24.62 2.92 27.08
N ILE A 196 23.61 3.78 26.92
CA ILE A 196 23.66 4.92 25.99
C ILE A 196 24.85 5.82 26.32
N LYS A 197 25.05 6.14 27.60
CA LYS A 197 26.16 6.98 28.08
C LYS A 197 27.52 6.31 27.92
N ASP A 198 27.69 5.09 28.44
CA ASP A 198 28.98 4.40 28.52
C ASP A 198 29.51 3.96 27.15
N LEU A 199 28.62 3.84 26.15
CA LEU A 199 28.93 3.50 24.76
C LEU A 199 28.86 4.71 23.80
N ASN A 200 28.57 5.91 24.32
CA ASN A 200 28.41 7.14 23.54
C ASN A 200 27.44 6.97 22.35
N LEU A 201 26.26 6.40 22.62
CA LEU A 201 25.23 6.15 21.63
C LEU A 201 24.22 7.29 21.57
N ASP A 202 23.56 7.44 20.42
CA ASP A 202 22.41 8.34 20.28
C ASP A 202 21.12 7.60 20.67
N PRO A 203 20.44 7.98 21.78
CA PRO A 203 19.22 7.30 22.22
C PRO A 203 18.06 7.44 21.24
N LYS A 204 18.15 8.30 20.21
CA LYS A 204 17.15 8.39 19.14
C LYS A 204 17.41 7.43 17.99
N LYS A 205 18.64 6.95 17.81
CA LYS A 205 19.04 6.03 16.73
C LYS A 205 19.14 4.58 17.19
N VAL A 206 19.26 4.35 18.50
CA VAL A 206 19.40 3.02 19.09
C VAL A 206 18.14 2.68 19.90
N PRO A 207 17.13 2.03 19.29
CA PRO A 207 15.91 1.64 19.97
C PRO A 207 16.15 0.48 20.95
N LEU A 208 15.34 0.44 22.00
CA LEU A 208 15.25 -0.71 22.92
C LEU A 208 14.03 -1.56 22.57
N LEU A 209 14.23 -2.80 22.14
CA LEU A 209 13.15 -3.76 21.92
C LEU A 209 13.04 -4.66 23.15
N SER A 210 11.88 -4.66 23.81
CA SER A 210 11.63 -5.45 25.01
C SER A 210 10.61 -6.55 24.77
N GLY A 211 10.98 -7.81 25.01
CA GLY A 211 10.08 -8.95 24.85
C GLY A 211 9.21 -9.18 26.07
N GLU A 212 7.97 -9.57 25.82
CA GLU A 212 7.03 -10.07 26.82
C GLU A 212 7.43 -11.46 27.35
N THR A 213 7.16 -11.73 28.62
CA THR A 213 7.23 -13.10 29.19
C THR A 213 6.18 -14.00 28.54
N VAL A 214 6.23 -15.31 28.74
CA VAL A 214 5.17 -16.25 28.28
C VAL A 214 3.79 -15.67 28.61
N ASN A 215 2.96 -15.52 27.57
CA ASN A 215 1.72 -14.76 27.65
C ASN A 215 0.60 -15.57 28.34
N GLU A 216 -0.42 -14.88 28.82
CA GLU A 216 -1.54 -15.48 29.56
C GLU A 216 -2.32 -16.49 28.70
N ASP A 217 -2.37 -16.30 27.37
CA ASP A 217 -3.01 -17.24 26.43
C ASP A 217 -2.32 -18.62 26.38
N GLN A 218 -1.05 -18.69 26.80
CA GLN A 218 -0.27 -19.92 26.95
C GLN A 218 -0.15 -20.37 28.42
N LYS A 219 -1.01 -19.84 29.30
CA LYS A 219 -0.98 -20.08 30.76
C LYS A 219 0.34 -19.65 31.42
N GLY A 220 1.02 -18.64 30.86
CA GLY A 220 2.30 -18.15 31.36
C GLY A 220 2.22 -17.71 32.82
N LYS A 221 3.06 -18.29 33.68
CA LYS A 221 3.05 -17.99 35.13
C LYS A 221 3.40 -16.54 35.45
N CYS A 222 4.16 -15.90 34.58
CA CYS A 222 4.58 -14.51 34.69
C CYS A 222 3.78 -13.56 33.78
N GLY A 223 2.71 -14.02 33.14
CA GLY A 223 1.96 -13.24 32.14
C GLY A 223 1.43 -11.89 32.65
N SER A 224 1.18 -11.77 33.97
CA SER A 224 0.79 -10.52 34.61
C SER A 224 1.85 -9.40 34.46
N MET A 225 3.12 -9.76 34.30
CA MET A 225 4.23 -8.83 34.06
C MET A 225 4.09 -8.10 32.72
N ASN A 226 3.42 -8.69 31.73
CA ASN A 226 3.28 -8.08 30.40
C ASN A 226 2.53 -6.74 30.45
N LYS A 227 1.64 -6.53 31.44
CA LYS A 227 0.99 -5.24 31.68
C LYS A 227 1.97 -4.14 32.09
N ILE A 228 3.04 -4.50 32.82
CA ILE A 228 4.11 -3.59 33.24
C ILE A 228 5.06 -3.34 32.07
N ILE A 229 5.44 -4.39 31.34
CA ILE A 229 6.29 -4.28 30.14
C ILE A 229 5.65 -3.37 29.09
N ALA A 230 4.34 -3.49 28.87
CA ALA A 230 3.56 -2.64 27.96
C ALA A 230 3.63 -1.14 28.29
N ALA A 231 3.97 -0.76 29.53
CA ALA A 231 4.15 0.63 29.93
C ALA A 231 5.56 1.19 29.65
N LEU A 232 6.51 0.35 29.22
CA LEU A 232 7.90 0.76 28.95
C LEU A 232 8.02 1.93 27.95
N PRO A 233 7.26 1.96 26.83
CA PRO A 233 7.31 3.09 25.88
C PRO A 233 6.93 4.44 26.49
N LYS A 234 6.18 4.46 27.61
CA LYS A 234 5.88 5.70 28.34
C LYS A 234 7.07 6.22 29.15
N THR A 235 8.00 5.34 29.50
CA THR A 235 9.20 5.65 30.31
C THR A 235 10.42 5.87 29.44
N ILE A 236 10.56 5.09 28.36
CA ILE A 236 11.62 5.19 27.36
C ILE A 236 10.92 5.36 26.00
N PRO A 237 10.78 6.60 25.49
CA PRO A 237 10.01 6.86 24.26
C PRO A 237 10.52 6.10 23.03
N ASN A 238 11.83 5.84 22.94
CA ASN A 238 12.44 5.02 21.88
C ASN A 238 12.53 3.53 22.27
N SER A 239 11.46 2.99 22.85
CA SER A 239 11.35 1.57 23.16
C SER A 239 10.09 0.95 22.58
N TYR A 240 10.17 -0.34 22.26
CA TYR A 240 9.11 -1.08 21.59
C TYR A 240 8.91 -2.43 22.27
N VAL A 241 7.67 -2.80 22.51
CA VAL A 241 7.34 -4.09 23.14
C VAL A 241 7.09 -5.13 22.06
N ILE A 242 7.73 -6.29 22.20
CA ILE A 242 7.60 -7.43 21.30
C ILE A 242 6.69 -8.45 21.95
N SER A 243 5.49 -8.62 21.40
CA SER A 243 4.50 -9.49 22.02
C SER A 243 4.86 -10.97 21.89
N SER A 244 4.63 -11.71 22.97
CA SER A 244 4.80 -13.17 23.04
C SER A 244 3.49 -13.93 22.86
N LYS A 245 2.36 -13.24 22.62
CA LYS A 245 1.05 -13.88 22.42
C LYS A 245 1.11 -14.93 21.29
N GLY A 246 0.63 -16.13 21.58
CA GLY A 246 0.66 -17.28 20.67
C GLY A 246 2.03 -17.96 20.47
N CYS A 247 3.11 -17.49 21.12
CA CYS A 247 4.40 -18.19 21.11
C CYS A 247 4.35 -19.40 22.04
N THR A 248 4.64 -20.59 21.55
CA THR A 248 4.52 -21.82 22.34
C THR A 248 5.52 -21.90 23.49
N ALA A 249 5.07 -22.38 24.64
CA ALA A 249 5.84 -22.47 25.87
C ALA A 249 6.30 -23.91 26.19
N GLU A 250 7.33 -24.02 27.04
CA GLU A 250 7.68 -25.26 27.73
C GLU A 250 6.64 -25.62 28.80
N PRO A 251 6.58 -26.89 29.26
CA PRO A 251 5.64 -27.32 30.31
C PRO A 251 5.79 -26.60 31.65
N ASP A 252 6.89 -25.87 31.87
CA ASP A 252 7.06 -25.05 33.07
C ASP A 252 6.26 -23.73 33.03
N PHE A 253 5.77 -23.33 31.85
CA PHE A 253 5.04 -22.09 31.57
C PHE A 253 5.80 -20.79 31.96
N LEU A 254 7.12 -20.88 32.03
CA LEU A 254 8.05 -19.76 32.29
C LEU A 254 8.90 -19.48 31.06
N HIS A 255 9.31 -20.54 30.36
CA HIS A 255 10.17 -20.45 29.19
C HIS A 255 9.42 -20.75 27.90
N PHE A 256 9.85 -20.12 26.81
CA PHE A 256 9.44 -20.55 25.47
C PHE A 256 10.11 -21.87 25.11
N ASN A 257 9.42 -22.70 24.33
CA ASN A 257 10.05 -23.86 23.69
C ASN A 257 10.81 -23.41 22.42
N ALA A 258 11.48 -24.35 21.72
CA ALA A 258 12.26 -24.01 20.54
C ALA A 258 11.44 -23.27 19.47
N ALA A 259 10.22 -23.72 19.16
CA ALA A 259 9.33 -23.05 18.21
C ALA A 259 8.94 -21.62 18.66
N GLY A 260 8.64 -21.44 19.95
CA GLY A 260 8.34 -20.14 20.53
C GLY A 260 9.49 -19.14 20.41
N TYR A 261 10.74 -19.57 20.64
CA TYR A 261 11.92 -18.72 20.45
C TYR A 261 12.14 -18.31 18.99
N ARG A 262 11.88 -19.21 18.03
CA ARG A 262 11.97 -18.89 16.59
C ARG A 262 10.97 -17.81 16.21
N ASP A 263 9.72 -17.96 16.65
CA ASP A 263 8.66 -16.98 16.39
C ASP A 263 8.98 -15.63 17.03
N LEU A 264 9.38 -15.64 18.29
CA LEU A 264 9.70 -14.43 19.01
C LEU A 264 10.92 -13.72 18.38
N GLY A 265 11.97 -14.45 18.02
CA GLY A 265 13.14 -13.91 17.31
C GLY A 265 12.78 -13.26 15.98
N ARG A 266 11.92 -13.89 15.18
CA ARG A 266 11.36 -13.29 13.96
C ARG A 266 10.61 -11.99 14.25
N ARG A 267 9.78 -11.94 15.29
CA ARG A 267 9.04 -10.72 15.68
C ARG A 267 9.97 -9.57 16.09
N TYR A 268 11.05 -9.86 16.80
CA TYR A 268 12.10 -8.87 17.06
C TYR A 268 12.70 -8.33 15.76
N ALA A 269 12.98 -9.21 14.80
CA ALA A 269 13.57 -8.83 13.52
C ALA A 269 12.62 -8.04 12.64
N ASP A 270 11.35 -8.44 12.53
CA ASP A 270 10.30 -7.71 11.81
C ASP A 270 10.18 -6.28 12.32
N LYS A 271 10.14 -6.12 13.65
CA LYS A 271 10.09 -4.80 14.26
C LYS A 271 11.34 -3.99 13.94
N MET A 272 12.52 -4.61 14.01
CA MET A 272 13.78 -3.94 13.69
C MET A 272 13.86 -3.53 12.21
N LEU A 273 13.47 -4.40 11.27
CA LEU A 273 13.44 -4.10 9.84
C LEU A 273 12.51 -2.92 9.53
N SER A 274 11.34 -2.88 10.18
CA SER A 274 10.42 -1.74 10.08
C SER A 274 11.07 -0.44 10.58
N LEU A 275 11.77 -0.47 11.72
CA LEU A 275 12.48 0.70 12.26
C LEU A 275 13.68 1.12 11.38
N LEU A 276 14.27 0.18 10.67
CA LEU A 276 15.31 0.42 9.65
C LEU A 276 14.75 0.87 8.30
N GLY A 277 13.42 1.00 8.16
CA GLY A 277 12.76 1.54 6.97
C GLY A 277 12.47 0.53 5.85
N TYR A 278 12.63 -0.76 6.11
CA TYR A 278 12.45 -1.82 5.11
C TYR A 278 11.02 -2.37 5.08
N LYS A 279 10.53 -2.68 3.88
CA LYS A 279 9.32 -3.48 3.66
C LYS A 279 9.71 -4.89 3.22
N LEU A 280 9.17 -5.88 3.91
CA LEU A 280 9.25 -7.27 3.52
C LEU A 280 8.22 -7.57 2.44
N SER A 281 8.63 -8.20 1.35
CA SER A 281 7.70 -8.80 0.39
C SER A 281 8.20 -10.19 0.03
N ASN A 282 7.35 -11.19 0.23
CA ASN A 282 7.68 -12.61 0.00
C ASN A 282 8.37 -12.78 -1.36
N GLY A 283 9.63 -13.23 -1.35
CA GLY A 283 10.39 -13.58 -2.55
C GLY A 283 11.00 -12.42 -3.33
N LYS A 284 10.99 -11.17 -2.84
CA LYS A 284 11.77 -10.06 -3.44
C LYS A 284 12.76 -9.48 -2.44
N ARG A 285 13.84 -8.88 -2.97
CA ARG A 285 14.81 -8.13 -2.14
C ARG A 285 14.08 -7.00 -1.39
N PRO A 286 14.36 -6.82 -0.09
CA PRO A 286 13.80 -5.74 0.70
C PRO A 286 14.18 -4.39 0.11
N PHE A 287 13.25 -3.45 0.18
CA PHE A 287 13.43 -2.09 -0.33
C PHE A 287 13.11 -1.09 0.79
N ILE A 288 13.84 0.02 0.78
CA ILE A 288 13.56 1.15 1.66
C ILE A 288 12.28 1.78 1.14
N VAL A 289 11.23 1.75 1.96
CA VAL A 289 9.95 2.38 1.65
C VAL A 289 9.72 3.65 2.45
N GLN A 290 10.38 3.77 3.60
CA GLN A 290 10.22 4.89 4.50
C GLN A 290 11.57 5.27 5.08
N ALA A 291 11.68 6.51 5.53
CA ALA A 291 12.86 6.98 6.21
C ALA A 291 13.13 6.16 7.48
N PRO A 292 14.36 5.68 7.72
CA PRO A 292 14.71 4.93 8.91
C PRO A 292 14.64 5.83 10.15
N LEU A 293 14.50 5.23 11.33
CA LEU A 293 14.52 5.98 12.58
C LEU A 293 15.79 6.84 12.72
N GLY A 294 15.61 8.11 13.08
CA GLY A 294 16.71 9.03 13.32
C GLY A 294 17.37 9.62 12.06
N PHE A 295 16.79 9.41 10.87
CA PHE A 295 17.25 10.00 9.60
C PHE A 295 17.37 11.53 9.63
N ASP A 296 16.58 12.19 10.47
CA ASP A 296 16.48 13.64 10.63
C ASP A 296 17.24 14.16 11.86
N GLN A 297 18.08 13.34 12.48
CA GLN A 297 18.88 13.72 13.66
C GLN A 297 20.31 14.10 13.27
N LEU A 298 20.80 15.18 13.88
CA LEU A 298 22.15 15.70 13.64
C LEU A 298 23.19 14.60 13.91
N ASN A 299 24.09 14.40 12.95
CA ASN A 299 25.27 13.59 13.14
C ASN A 299 26.50 14.52 13.13
N ALA A 300 27.09 14.77 14.30
CA ALA A 300 28.21 15.70 14.43
C ALA A 300 29.52 15.17 13.83
N ASN A 301 29.58 13.88 13.48
CA ASN A 301 30.78 13.20 12.98
C ASN A 301 30.86 13.16 11.45
N ILE A 302 29.87 13.71 10.76
CA ILE A 302 29.85 13.76 9.29
C ILE A 302 30.09 15.19 8.79
N PRO A 303 30.60 15.35 7.57
CA PRO A 303 30.68 16.66 6.93
C PRO A 303 29.29 17.32 6.86
N ALA A 304 29.22 18.59 7.27
CA ALA A 304 27.99 19.36 7.21
C ALA A 304 27.98 20.32 6.02
N GLY A 305 26.80 20.50 5.41
CA GLY A 305 26.56 21.54 4.42
C GLY A 305 26.55 22.93 5.04
N LYS A 306 26.39 23.95 4.20
CA LYS A 306 26.26 25.35 4.66
C LYS A 306 24.93 25.93 4.25
N ILE A 307 24.32 26.64 5.18
CA ILE A 307 23.12 27.44 4.98
C ILE A 307 23.52 28.91 4.91
N GLU A 308 23.00 29.62 3.92
CA GLU A 308 23.05 31.08 3.86
C GLU A 308 21.71 31.65 3.40
N THR A 309 21.33 32.81 3.92
CA THR A 309 20.21 33.58 3.38
C THR A 309 20.75 34.59 2.38
N ILE A 310 20.15 34.62 1.19
CA ILE A 310 20.47 35.55 0.12
C ILE A 310 19.30 36.49 -0.12
N THR A 311 19.61 37.64 -0.70
CA THR A 311 18.64 38.57 -1.28
C THR A 311 18.84 38.66 -2.79
N TYR A 312 17.74 38.88 -3.52
CA TYR A 312 17.75 39.12 -4.96
C TYR A 312 16.70 40.17 -5.32
N GLU A 313 16.95 40.94 -6.37
CA GLU A 313 15.99 41.89 -6.91
C GLU A 313 14.96 41.14 -7.76
N SER A 314 13.69 41.18 -7.36
CA SER A 314 12.60 40.63 -8.15
C SER A 314 12.02 41.72 -9.04
N LYS A 315 12.23 41.59 -10.35
CA LYS A 315 11.58 42.48 -11.32
C LYS A 315 10.08 42.16 -11.44
N THR A 316 9.69 40.92 -11.13
CA THR A 316 8.29 40.48 -11.14
C THR A 316 7.44 41.29 -10.17
N VAL A 317 7.94 41.57 -8.95
CA VAL A 317 7.16 42.32 -7.94
C VAL A 317 7.71 43.72 -7.64
N GLY A 318 8.89 44.06 -8.16
CA GLY A 318 9.53 45.36 -7.95
C GLY A 318 10.00 45.56 -6.50
N SER A 319 10.50 44.49 -5.86
CA SER A 319 11.07 44.54 -4.51
C SER A 319 12.24 43.55 -4.37
N THR A 320 13.10 43.78 -3.38
CA THR A 320 14.12 42.82 -2.96
C THR A 320 13.47 41.68 -2.19
N ARG A 321 13.70 40.44 -2.61
CA ARG A 321 13.16 39.22 -1.99
C ARG A 321 14.26 38.34 -1.41
N LYS A 322 13.87 37.38 -0.58
CA LYS A 322 14.80 36.48 0.13
C LYS A 322 14.65 35.03 -0.31
N ALA A 323 15.76 34.30 -0.23
CA ALA A 323 15.79 32.85 -0.30
C ALA A 323 16.89 32.31 0.62
N THR A 324 16.69 31.12 1.15
CA THR A 324 17.70 30.37 1.88
C THR A 324 18.34 29.36 0.95
N VAL A 325 19.67 29.25 0.95
CA VAL A 325 20.42 28.32 0.11
C VAL A 325 21.23 27.38 0.98
N TYR A 326 21.07 26.08 0.74
CA TYR A 326 21.92 25.01 1.23
C TYR A 326 22.94 24.64 0.15
N THR A 327 24.21 24.57 0.54
CA THR A 327 25.29 23.99 -0.26
C THR A 327 25.76 22.68 0.38
N PRO A 328 26.03 21.63 -0.41
CA PRO A 328 26.35 20.31 0.11
C PRO A 328 27.73 20.30 0.77
N PRO A 329 28.03 19.31 1.63
CA PRO A 329 29.35 19.17 2.22
C PRO A 329 30.43 19.10 1.13
N GLY A 330 31.54 19.82 1.34
CA GLY A 330 32.63 19.89 0.36
C GLY A 330 32.30 20.73 -0.90
N PHE A 331 31.31 21.64 -0.82
CA PHE A 331 31.00 22.56 -1.91
C PHE A 331 32.24 23.28 -2.48
N ASP A 332 32.45 23.12 -3.79
CA ASP A 332 33.56 23.67 -4.54
C ASP A 332 33.03 24.56 -5.68
N LYS A 333 33.49 25.82 -5.71
CA LYS A 333 33.10 26.79 -6.75
C LYS A 333 33.50 26.36 -8.17
N LYS A 334 34.42 25.40 -8.32
CA LYS A 334 34.87 24.87 -9.62
C LYS A 334 33.97 23.74 -10.15
N LYS A 335 33.16 23.10 -9.29
CA LYS A 335 32.22 22.06 -9.69
C LYS A 335 30.84 22.66 -9.93
N LYS A 336 30.14 22.20 -10.97
CA LYS A 336 28.72 22.55 -11.18
C LYS A 336 27.82 21.55 -10.48
N TYR A 337 26.77 22.04 -9.83
CA TYR A 337 25.83 21.24 -9.06
C TYR A 337 24.42 21.29 -9.66
N PRO A 338 23.64 20.20 -9.56
CA PRO A 338 22.21 20.26 -9.80
C PRO A 338 21.50 21.04 -8.67
N VAL A 339 20.27 21.50 -8.93
CA VAL A 339 19.53 22.37 -8.02
C VAL A 339 18.13 21.82 -7.73
N LEU A 340 17.80 21.73 -6.44
CA LEU A 340 16.44 21.49 -5.95
C LEU A 340 15.85 22.80 -5.41
N TYR A 341 14.71 23.23 -5.95
CA TYR A 341 13.90 24.32 -5.40
C TYR A 341 12.85 23.72 -4.44
N LEU A 342 12.98 24.00 -3.14
CA LEU A 342 12.19 23.40 -2.06
C LEU A 342 11.23 24.42 -1.44
N LEU A 343 9.95 24.32 -1.78
CA LEU A 343 8.91 25.29 -1.49
C LEU A 343 8.19 25.01 -0.17
N HIS A 344 7.90 26.09 0.55
CA HIS A 344 7.27 26.07 1.87
C HIS A 344 5.73 26.03 1.79
N GLY A 345 5.05 25.81 2.91
CA GLY A 345 3.59 25.79 3.06
C GLY A 345 2.96 27.17 3.25
N ILE A 346 1.62 27.23 3.27
CA ILE A 346 0.90 28.51 3.12
C ILE A 346 1.24 29.56 4.19
N GLY A 347 1.50 29.11 5.43
CA GLY A 347 1.78 29.96 6.59
C GLY A 347 3.26 30.30 6.80
N GLY A 348 4.18 29.72 6.02
CA GLY A 348 5.61 29.91 6.19
C GLY A 348 6.23 30.97 5.28
N ASP A 349 7.56 30.85 5.18
CA ASP A 349 8.49 31.67 4.42
C ASP A 349 9.74 30.85 4.01
N GLU A 350 10.83 31.50 3.58
CA GLU A 350 12.10 30.86 3.19
C GLU A 350 12.81 30.05 4.30
N LYS A 351 12.30 30.07 5.53
CA LYS A 351 12.87 29.38 6.71
C LYS A 351 11.98 28.26 7.23
N GLU A 352 10.75 28.11 6.75
CA GLU A 352 9.80 27.13 7.31
C GLU A 352 10.35 25.70 7.29
N TRP A 353 11.02 25.31 6.20
CA TRP A 353 11.70 24.01 6.12
C TRP A 353 12.80 23.88 7.17
N LEU A 354 13.60 24.92 7.43
CA LEU A 354 14.62 24.87 8.48
C LEU A 354 14.00 24.76 9.87
N ASN A 355 12.92 25.51 10.13
CA ASN A 355 12.28 25.56 11.44
C ASN A 355 11.55 24.26 11.79
N GLY A 356 10.85 23.64 10.82
CA GLY A 356 10.06 22.44 11.06
C GLY A 356 10.69 21.13 10.59
N GLY A 357 11.55 21.19 9.57
CA GLY A 357 12.03 20.02 8.83
C GLY A 357 13.51 19.69 8.99
N ASN A 358 14.37 20.68 9.29
CA ASN A 358 15.83 20.55 9.27
C ASN A 358 16.36 19.82 8.02
N PRO A 359 16.00 20.25 6.79
CA PRO A 359 16.39 19.58 5.55
C PRO A 359 17.91 19.39 5.42
N GLN A 360 18.71 20.32 5.94
CA GLN A 360 20.17 20.23 5.94
C GLN A 360 20.67 18.97 6.65
N ILE A 361 20.04 18.57 7.76
CA ILE A 361 20.44 17.36 8.50
C ILE A 361 20.10 16.11 7.69
N ILE A 362 18.90 16.07 7.09
CA ILE A 362 18.44 14.96 6.25
C ILE A 362 19.40 14.79 5.06
N LEU A 363 19.73 15.89 4.39
CA LEU A 363 20.60 15.90 3.21
C LEU A 363 22.05 15.57 3.56
N ASP A 364 22.60 16.09 4.67
CA ASP A 364 23.96 15.78 5.13
C ASP A 364 24.08 14.28 5.47
N ASN A 365 23.10 13.72 6.18
CA ASN A 365 23.05 12.28 6.49
C ASN A 365 23.01 11.44 5.20
N LEU A 366 22.11 11.77 4.27
CA LEU A 366 22.01 11.09 2.98
C LEU A 366 23.29 11.20 2.14
N PHE A 367 23.96 12.36 2.18
CA PHE A 367 25.25 12.59 1.50
C PHE A 367 26.34 11.70 2.09
N ALA A 368 26.46 11.67 3.43
CA ALA A 368 27.46 10.85 4.11
C ALA A 368 27.24 9.34 3.89
N GLU A 369 25.98 8.93 3.70
CA GLU A 369 25.60 7.55 3.33
C GLU A 369 25.79 7.25 1.83
N GLY A 370 26.18 8.22 1.01
CA GLY A 370 26.33 8.04 -0.44
C GLY A 370 25.01 7.87 -1.20
N LYS A 371 23.87 8.20 -0.58
CA LYS A 371 22.53 7.95 -1.13
C LYS A 371 22.00 9.04 -2.05
N ILE A 372 22.57 10.24 -2.03
CA ILE A 372 22.16 11.36 -2.90
C ILE A 372 23.32 11.89 -3.74
N GLU A 373 23.00 12.48 -4.90
CA GLU A 373 23.97 13.32 -5.60
C GLU A 373 24.19 14.62 -4.80
N PRO A 374 25.43 15.14 -4.71
CA PRO A 374 25.67 16.45 -4.11
C PRO A 374 24.91 17.53 -4.89
N MET A 375 24.01 18.26 -4.23
CA MET A 375 23.11 19.23 -4.87
C MET A 375 23.00 20.52 -4.05
N ILE A 376 22.68 21.63 -4.72
CA ILE A 376 22.29 22.88 -4.06
C ILE A 376 20.77 22.83 -3.82
N VAL A 377 20.32 23.23 -2.63
CA VAL A 377 18.88 23.34 -2.33
C VAL A 377 18.53 24.79 -2.06
N VAL A 378 17.59 25.34 -2.83
CA VAL A 378 17.10 26.71 -2.71
C VAL A 378 15.71 26.67 -2.10
N MET A 379 15.55 27.30 -0.95
CA MET A 379 14.28 27.44 -0.23
C MET A 379 13.84 28.89 -0.32
N PRO A 380 13.03 29.29 -1.32
CA PRO A 380 12.55 30.66 -1.47
C PRO A 380 11.29 30.92 -0.64
N ASN A 381 10.96 32.20 -0.40
CA ASN A 381 9.60 32.57 -0.03
C ASN A 381 8.71 32.42 -1.29
N GLY A 382 7.69 31.58 -1.21
CA GLY A 382 6.77 31.25 -2.30
C GLY A 382 5.67 32.30 -2.53
N ARG A 383 5.62 33.37 -1.74
CA ARG A 383 4.63 34.46 -1.85
C ARG A 383 5.25 35.68 -2.55
N ALA A 384 5.03 35.82 -3.85
CA ALA A 384 5.61 36.93 -4.62
C ALA A 384 4.72 38.17 -4.58
N MET A 385 4.98 39.05 -3.62
CA MET A 385 4.38 40.38 -3.49
C MET A 385 5.32 41.32 -2.72
N LYS A 386 4.99 42.62 -2.65
CA LYS A 386 5.84 43.61 -1.95
C LYS A 386 5.95 43.35 -0.44
N ASP A 387 4.83 43.04 0.21
CA ASP A 387 4.80 42.56 1.60
C ASP A 387 4.55 41.05 1.58
N ASP A 388 5.63 40.27 1.49
CA ASP A 388 5.58 38.82 1.46
C ASP A 388 5.52 38.17 2.85
N SER A 389 5.25 38.95 3.90
CA SER A 389 5.08 38.45 5.27
C SER A 389 3.80 37.61 5.43
N ALA A 390 3.81 36.69 6.39
CA ALA A 390 2.66 35.83 6.69
C ALA A 390 1.62 36.50 7.61
N ALA A 391 1.71 37.81 7.86
CA ALA A 391 0.86 38.53 8.80
C ALA A 391 -0.58 38.73 8.28
N GLY A 392 -1.60 38.64 9.14
CA GLY A 392 -3.01 38.83 8.75
C GLY A 392 -3.64 37.61 8.06
N ASN A 393 -4.73 37.80 7.31
CA ASN A 393 -5.42 36.70 6.64
C ASN A 393 -4.57 36.16 5.48
N ILE A 394 -4.06 34.94 5.57
CA ILE A 394 -3.20 34.33 4.55
C ILE A 394 -3.96 33.87 3.30
N MET A 395 -5.29 33.75 3.42
CA MET A 395 -6.21 33.36 2.35
C MET A 395 -6.82 34.58 1.64
N ALA A 396 -6.34 35.80 1.93
CA ALA A 396 -6.80 37.00 1.23
C ALA A 396 -6.50 36.91 -0.29
N PRO A 397 -7.37 37.44 -1.17
CA PRO A 397 -7.24 37.27 -2.62
C PRO A 397 -5.88 37.70 -3.20
N ASP A 398 -5.32 38.79 -2.70
CA ASP A 398 -4.01 39.32 -3.11
C ASP A 398 -2.86 38.37 -2.72
N LYS A 399 -2.92 37.76 -1.54
CA LYS A 399 -1.92 36.76 -1.10
C LYS A 399 -2.04 35.44 -1.85
N VAL A 400 -3.28 34.99 -2.11
CA VAL A 400 -3.51 33.82 -2.95
C VAL A 400 -2.95 34.06 -4.36
N GLN A 401 -3.18 35.25 -4.91
CA GLN A 401 -2.59 35.67 -6.18
C GLN A 401 -1.06 35.72 -6.12
N ALA A 402 -0.47 36.20 -5.02
CA ALA A 402 0.98 36.26 -4.84
C ALA A 402 1.65 34.87 -4.91
N PHE A 403 0.98 33.81 -4.45
CA PHE A 403 1.49 32.44 -4.62
C PHE A 403 1.51 31.99 -6.09
N ALA A 404 0.56 32.44 -6.92
CA ALA A 404 0.60 32.18 -8.36
C ALA A 404 1.63 33.05 -9.09
N VAL A 405 1.76 34.33 -8.70
CA VAL A 405 2.77 35.27 -9.24
C VAL A 405 4.19 34.74 -9.04
N PHE A 406 4.42 33.96 -7.98
CA PHE A 406 5.72 33.38 -7.69
C PHE A 406 6.27 32.48 -8.80
N GLU A 407 5.42 31.90 -9.67
CA GLU A 407 5.91 31.17 -10.85
C GLU A 407 6.81 32.05 -11.73
N LYS A 408 6.37 33.29 -12.00
CA LYS A 408 7.12 34.25 -12.83
C LYS A 408 8.39 34.71 -12.13
N ASP A 409 8.30 34.98 -10.84
CA ASP A 409 9.47 35.36 -10.04
C ASP A 409 10.51 34.23 -9.99
N LEU A 410 10.07 32.99 -9.77
CA LEU A 410 10.94 31.81 -9.77
C LEU A 410 11.69 31.66 -11.11
N LEU A 411 10.95 31.73 -12.22
CA LEU A 411 11.50 31.49 -13.56
C LEU A 411 12.33 32.65 -14.10
N ASN A 412 11.91 33.89 -13.89
CA ASN A 412 12.51 35.06 -14.53
C ASN A 412 13.51 35.81 -13.65
N ASP A 413 13.42 35.68 -12.33
CA ASP A 413 14.26 36.43 -11.38
C ASP A 413 15.15 35.49 -10.56
N LEU A 414 14.56 34.56 -9.80
CA LEU A 414 15.31 33.73 -8.86
C LEU A 414 16.23 32.69 -9.54
N ILE A 415 15.73 31.90 -10.49
CA ILE A 415 16.56 30.91 -11.22
C ILE A 415 17.76 31.62 -11.89
N PRO A 416 17.57 32.70 -12.68
CA PRO A 416 18.69 33.45 -13.25
C PRO A 416 19.67 34.00 -12.21
N PHE A 417 19.18 34.47 -11.05
CA PHE A 417 20.03 34.92 -9.96
C PHE A 417 20.90 33.77 -9.41
N ILE A 418 20.30 32.61 -9.11
CA ILE A 418 21.02 31.41 -8.63
C ILE A 418 22.06 30.96 -9.65
N GLU A 419 21.70 30.94 -10.94
CA GLU A 419 22.59 30.56 -12.04
C GLU A 419 23.77 31.50 -12.28
N LYS A 420 23.67 32.74 -11.79
CA LYS A 420 24.75 33.73 -11.82
C LYS A 420 25.63 33.64 -10.57
N LYS A 421 25.02 33.42 -9.40
CA LYS A 421 25.71 33.44 -8.10
C LYS A 421 26.41 32.12 -7.77
N TYR A 422 25.86 30.98 -8.18
CA TYR A 422 26.35 29.64 -7.85
C TYR A 422 26.74 28.86 -9.10
N PRO A 423 27.73 27.94 -9.02
CA PRO A 423 28.09 27.07 -10.13
C PRO A 423 27.05 25.95 -10.26
N VAL A 424 26.04 26.18 -11.09
CA VAL A 424 24.95 25.23 -11.28
C VAL A 424 24.88 24.70 -12.70
N GLN A 425 24.32 23.51 -12.85
CA GLN A 425 23.84 22.99 -14.12
C GLN A 425 22.49 23.65 -14.44
N LYS A 426 22.34 24.16 -15.66
CA LYS A 426 21.25 25.07 -16.04
C LYS A 426 20.14 24.39 -16.85
N ASP A 427 20.40 23.17 -17.30
CA ASP A 427 19.42 22.39 -18.05
C ASP A 427 18.39 21.76 -17.10
N ARG A 428 17.29 21.31 -17.70
CA ARG A 428 16.15 20.74 -16.97
C ARG A 428 16.46 19.43 -16.25
N ASP A 429 17.38 18.62 -16.76
CA ASP A 429 17.68 17.31 -16.20
C ASP A 429 18.44 17.46 -14.87
N HIS A 430 18.96 18.65 -14.58
CA HIS A 430 19.61 19.03 -13.33
C HIS A 430 18.83 20.05 -12.50
N ARG A 431 17.54 20.25 -12.79
CA ARG A 431 16.64 21.14 -12.06
C ARG A 431 15.41 20.39 -11.52
N ALA A 432 15.29 20.36 -10.20
CA ALA A 432 14.18 19.76 -9.46
C ALA A 432 13.34 20.82 -8.74
N ILE A 433 12.06 20.55 -8.54
CA ILE A 433 11.16 21.36 -7.72
C ILE A 433 10.35 20.45 -6.80
N ALA A 434 10.27 20.79 -5.52
CA ALA A 434 9.41 20.09 -4.58
C ALA A 434 8.90 21.00 -3.46
N GLY A 435 7.87 20.58 -2.73
CA GLY A 435 7.38 21.36 -1.60
C GLY A 435 6.29 20.69 -0.79
N LEU A 436 5.97 21.29 0.36
CA LEU A 436 4.93 20.82 1.29
C LEU A 436 3.66 21.68 1.19
N SER A 437 2.49 21.07 1.41
CA SER A 437 1.20 21.77 1.46
C SER A 437 0.99 22.66 0.22
N MET A 438 0.85 23.98 0.41
CA MET A 438 0.78 24.96 -0.69
C MET A 438 2.03 24.93 -1.60
N GLY A 439 3.22 24.77 -1.05
CA GLY A 439 4.45 24.58 -1.83
C GLY A 439 4.45 23.28 -2.63
N GLY A 440 3.74 22.25 -2.15
CA GLY A 440 3.46 21.03 -2.92
C GLY A 440 2.53 21.32 -4.10
N GLY A 441 1.49 22.12 -3.89
CA GLY A 441 0.62 22.61 -4.96
C GLY A 441 1.35 23.47 -5.99
N GLN A 442 2.21 24.39 -5.54
CA GLN A 442 3.10 25.16 -6.41
C GLN A 442 4.05 24.26 -7.21
N SER A 443 4.62 23.23 -6.57
CA SER A 443 5.52 22.29 -7.24
C SER A 443 4.83 21.54 -8.37
N LEU A 444 3.58 21.10 -8.16
CA LEU A 444 2.77 20.51 -9.25
C LEU A 444 2.47 21.54 -10.34
N ASN A 445 1.94 22.71 -9.97
CA ASN A 445 1.56 23.75 -10.92
C ASN A 445 2.74 24.19 -11.80
N PHE A 446 3.90 24.46 -11.19
CA PHE A 446 5.05 25.04 -11.88
C PHE A 446 5.90 23.95 -12.54
N GLY A 447 6.09 22.81 -11.87
CA GLY A 447 6.85 21.69 -12.40
C GLY A 447 6.19 21.09 -13.64
N LEU A 448 4.89 20.77 -13.56
CA LEU A 448 4.14 20.21 -14.69
C LEU A 448 3.78 21.25 -15.74
N GLY A 449 3.64 22.53 -15.35
CA GLY A 449 3.44 23.64 -16.28
C GLY A 449 4.68 24.02 -17.09
N ASN A 450 5.89 23.68 -16.60
CA ASN A 450 7.16 24.08 -17.21
C ASN A 450 8.10 22.89 -17.40
N LEU A 451 7.64 21.85 -18.10
CA LEU A 451 8.40 20.63 -18.35
C LEU A 451 9.70 20.84 -19.15
N ASP A 452 9.89 21.98 -19.81
CA ASP A 452 11.16 22.37 -20.43
C ASP A 452 12.19 22.90 -19.41
N LYS A 453 11.76 23.27 -18.20
CA LYS A 453 12.59 23.79 -17.12
C LYS A 453 12.87 22.77 -16.02
N PHE A 454 11.92 21.89 -15.72
CA PHE A 454 12.04 20.91 -14.63
C PHE A 454 11.88 19.49 -15.15
N ALA A 455 12.69 18.57 -14.61
CA ALA A 455 12.60 17.14 -14.89
C ALA A 455 12.18 16.30 -13.69
N TRP A 456 12.25 16.88 -12.49
CA TRP A 456 11.96 16.19 -11.22
C TRP A 456 10.97 17.03 -10.42
N VAL A 457 9.80 16.47 -10.13
CA VAL A 457 8.72 17.17 -9.45
C VAL A 457 8.29 16.37 -8.22
N GLY A 458 8.33 16.98 -7.04
CA GLY A 458 7.89 16.39 -5.78
C GLY A 458 6.78 17.20 -5.12
N ALA A 459 5.74 16.54 -4.63
CA ALA A 459 4.61 17.21 -4.03
C ALA A 459 4.18 16.48 -2.76
N PHE A 460 4.30 17.13 -1.61
CA PHE A 460 3.97 16.56 -0.31
C PHE A 460 2.70 17.24 0.23
N SER A 461 1.59 16.50 0.37
CA SER A 461 0.28 17.00 0.79
C SER A 461 -0.23 18.20 -0.04
N ALA A 462 -0.20 18.10 -1.37
CA ALA A 462 -0.33 19.24 -2.28
C ALA A 462 -1.73 19.89 -2.33
N ALA A 463 -1.91 21.00 -1.63
CA ALA A 463 -3.08 21.92 -1.70
C ALA A 463 -2.82 23.15 -0.81
N PRO A 464 -3.61 24.25 -0.86
CA PRO A 464 -4.92 24.42 -1.51
C PRO A 464 -4.88 25.00 -2.94
N ASN A 465 -3.73 25.44 -3.43
CA ASN A 465 -3.59 26.12 -4.73
C ASN A 465 -3.35 25.19 -5.93
N THR A 466 -3.55 23.88 -5.75
CA THR A 466 -3.32 22.86 -6.78
C THR A 466 -4.43 22.93 -7.84
N LYS A 467 -4.08 23.22 -9.11
CA LYS A 467 -5.05 23.25 -10.22
C LYS A 467 -5.80 21.91 -10.38
N ALA A 468 -6.92 21.90 -11.09
CA ALA A 468 -7.59 20.66 -11.49
C ALA A 468 -6.65 19.79 -12.34
N PRO A 469 -6.75 18.44 -12.34
CA PRO A 469 -5.74 17.60 -12.97
C PRO A 469 -5.53 17.85 -14.47
N ALA A 470 -6.62 18.10 -15.21
CA ALA A 470 -6.55 18.43 -16.64
C ALA A 470 -5.89 19.80 -16.92
N GLU A 471 -5.95 20.75 -15.98
CA GLU A 471 -5.26 22.03 -16.07
C GLU A 471 -3.80 21.94 -15.60
N LEU A 472 -3.50 21.06 -14.64
CA LEU A 472 -2.14 20.77 -14.18
C LEU A 472 -1.28 20.20 -15.30
N LEU A 473 -1.84 19.27 -16.07
CA LEU A 473 -1.14 18.54 -17.11
C LEU A 473 -2.05 18.35 -18.32
N PHE A 474 -2.17 19.40 -19.13
CA PHE A 474 -2.98 19.39 -20.36
C PHE A 474 -2.42 18.46 -21.45
N ASP A 475 -1.11 18.16 -21.43
CA ASP A 475 -0.43 17.25 -22.36
C ASP A 475 0.33 16.13 -21.62
N PRO A 476 -0.36 15.03 -21.27
CA PRO A 476 0.25 13.87 -20.63
C PRO A 476 1.36 13.21 -21.44
N GLU A 477 1.29 13.23 -22.77
CA GLU A 477 2.29 12.61 -23.64
C GLU A 477 3.64 13.30 -23.55
N THR A 478 3.64 14.63 -23.44
CA THR A 478 4.87 15.38 -23.18
C THR A 478 5.44 15.07 -21.79
N ALA A 479 4.60 14.91 -20.77
CA ALA A 479 5.05 14.51 -19.44
C ALA A 479 5.73 13.14 -19.42
N LYS A 480 5.16 12.12 -20.09
CA LYS A 480 5.77 10.78 -20.20
C LYS A 480 7.21 10.82 -20.72
N LYS A 481 7.46 11.69 -21.70
CA LYS A 481 8.77 11.81 -22.36
C LYS A 481 9.77 12.66 -21.57
N LYS A 482 9.28 13.73 -20.93
CA LYS A 482 10.14 14.75 -20.31
C LYS A 482 10.38 14.49 -18.84
N LEU A 483 9.40 14.03 -18.06
CA LEU A 483 9.60 13.80 -16.63
C LEU A 483 10.55 12.64 -16.39
N LYS A 484 11.54 12.87 -15.53
CA LYS A 484 12.37 11.80 -14.97
C LYS A 484 11.67 11.21 -13.75
N LEU A 485 11.12 12.07 -12.89
CA LEU A 485 10.37 11.65 -11.71
C LEU A 485 9.21 12.61 -11.41
N LEU A 486 8.05 12.03 -11.11
CA LEU A 486 6.94 12.70 -10.44
C LEU A 486 6.62 11.95 -9.15
N TRP A 487 6.74 12.63 -8.01
CA TRP A 487 6.46 12.11 -6.68
C TRP A 487 5.28 12.86 -6.06
N ILE A 488 4.23 12.13 -5.69
CA ILE A 488 3.06 12.66 -5.00
C ILE A 488 2.93 11.88 -3.70
N SER A 489 3.03 12.54 -2.55
CA SER A 489 2.83 11.89 -1.26
C SER A 489 1.86 12.62 -0.36
N CYS A 490 1.21 11.87 0.52
CA CYS A 490 0.26 12.39 1.51
C CYS A 490 0.10 11.41 2.68
N GLY A 491 -0.23 11.92 3.85
CA GLY A 491 -0.65 11.08 4.98
C GLY A 491 -2.05 10.51 4.75
N ASP A 492 -2.30 9.27 5.18
CA ASP A 492 -3.61 8.61 5.04
C ASP A 492 -4.75 9.29 5.82
N ASN A 493 -4.43 10.10 6.83
CA ASN A 493 -5.38 10.90 7.62
C ASN A 493 -5.20 12.42 7.39
N ASP A 494 -4.52 12.81 6.32
CA ASP A 494 -4.42 14.20 5.90
C ASP A 494 -5.75 14.63 5.23
N TRP A 495 -6.31 15.76 5.66
CA TRP A 495 -7.56 16.29 5.09
C TRP A 495 -7.41 16.75 3.63
N LEU A 496 -6.19 16.81 3.10
CA LEU A 496 -5.89 17.13 1.69
C LEU A 496 -5.69 15.90 0.81
N ILE A 497 -5.88 14.68 1.32
CA ILE A 497 -5.64 13.43 0.58
C ILE A 497 -6.36 13.38 -0.77
N GLU A 498 -7.58 13.90 -0.86
CA GLU A 498 -8.37 13.94 -2.10
C GLU A 498 -7.68 14.72 -3.22
N ASN A 499 -6.86 15.74 -2.91
CA ASN A 499 -6.09 16.46 -3.92
C ASN A 499 -4.95 15.61 -4.51
N SER A 500 -4.32 14.81 -3.65
CA SER A 500 -3.28 13.86 -4.08
C SER A 500 -3.92 12.73 -4.89
N LYS A 501 -5.06 12.20 -4.43
CA LYS A 501 -5.81 11.14 -5.09
C LYS A 501 -6.33 11.56 -6.46
N ARG A 502 -7.01 12.70 -6.60
CA ARG A 502 -7.51 13.17 -7.91
C ARG A 502 -6.41 13.36 -8.94
N THR A 503 -5.22 13.77 -8.49
CA THR A 503 -4.05 13.96 -9.36
C THR A 503 -3.48 12.60 -9.76
N HIS A 504 -3.31 11.68 -8.81
CA HIS A 504 -2.93 10.28 -9.07
C HIS A 504 -3.88 9.61 -10.07
N ASP A 505 -5.19 9.69 -9.85
CA ASP A 505 -6.21 9.04 -10.69
C ASP A 505 -6.11 9.53 -12.15
N TYR A 506 -5.91 10.85 -12.35
CA TYR A 506 -5.71 11.42 -13.69
C TYR A 506 -4.42 10.94 -14.35
N LEU A 507 -3.30 10.92 -13.62
CA LEU A 507 -2.01 10.46 -14.13
C LEU A 507 -2.05 8.96 -14.45
N TYR A 508 -2.71 8.17 -13.59
CA TYR A 508 -2.96 6.75 -13.82
C TYR A 508 -3.78 6.54 -15.09
N LYS A 509 -4.91 7.24 -15.25
CA LYS A 509 -5.77 7.16 -16.45
C LYS A 509 -5.00 7.47 -17.73
N ASN A 510 -4.04 8.39 -17.68
CA ASN A 510 -3.24 8.81 -18.84
C ASN A 510 -1.87 8.13 -18.94
N ASP A 511 -1.59 7.07 -18.18
CA ASP A 511 -0.31 6.33 -18.20
C ASP A 511 0.95 7.17 -17.93
N VAL A 512 0.84 8.26 -17.16
CA VAL A 512 2.01 9.07 -16.79
C VAL A 512 2.77 8.38 -15.66
N PRO A 513 4.06 8.01 -15.82
CA PRO A 513 4.82 7.36 -14.76
C PRO A 513 5.00 8.28 -13.55
N HIS A 514 4.59 7.82 -12.37
CA HIS A 514 4.71 8.57 -11.12
C HIS A 514 4.71 7.64 -9.91
N ILE A 515 5.24 8.13 -8.79
CA ILE A 515 5.11 7.49 -7.48
C ILE A 515 3.96 8.18 -6.75
N TYR A 516 2.96 7.39 -6.33
CA TYR A 516 1.88 7.83 -5.47
C TYR A 516 2.05 7.19 -4.08
N TYR A 517 2.67 7.94 -3.17
CA TYR A 517 3.15 7.43 -1.90
C TYR A 517 2.23 7.86 -0.76
N ILE A 518 1.39 6.93 -0.30
CA ILE A 518 0.55 7.12 0.89
C ILE A 518 1.17 6.39 2.07
N GLU A 519 1.30 7.10 3.18
CA GLU A 519 1.87 6.61 4.44
C GLU A 519 0.97 6.93 5.64
N PRO A 520 1.13 6.20 6.76
CA PRO A 520 0.46 6.57 8.00
C PRO A 520 0.85 7.98 8.44
N GLY A 521 -0.12 8.88 8.57
CA GLY A 521 0.17 10.24 9.00
C GLY A 521 -0.96 11.24 8.80
N VAL A 522 -0.70 12.48 9.22
CA VAL A 522 -1.59 13.65 9.08
C VAL A 522 -0.84 14.75 8.33
N HIS A 523 -1.43 15.95 8.24
CA HIS A 523 -0.82 17.11 7.58
C HIS A 523 0.30 17.75 8.43
N ASP A 524 1.45 17.09 8.56
CA ASP A 524 2.56 17.58 9.40
C ASP A 524 3.97 17.28 8.85
N PHE A 525 4.97 17.84 9.53
CA PHE A 525 6.38 17.67 9.18
C PHE A 525 6.91 16.23 9.30
N LYS A 526 6.23 15.31 9.99
CA LYS A 526 6.68 13.91 10.00
C LYS A 526 6.52 13.31 8.60
N VAL A 527 5.37 13.53 7.97
CA VAL A 527 5.09 13.12 6.58
C VAL A 527 6.02 13.86 5.60
N TRP A 528 6.17 15.19 5.74
CA TRP A 528 6.97 15.96 4.78
C TRP A 528 8.47 15.71 4.86
N LYS A 529 9.03 15.45 6.05
CA LYS A 529 10.45 15.04 6.19
C LYS A 529 10.69 13.67 5.55
N ASN A 530 9.76 12.73 5.73
CA ASN A 530 9.83 11.43 5.07
C ASN A 530 9.75 11.58 3.54
N GLY A 531 8.81 12.39 3.04
CA GLY A 531 8.72 12.74 1.63
C GLY A 531 10.02 13.32 1.07
N LEU A 532 10.64 14.26 1.79
CA LEU A 532 11.93 14.84 1.40
C LEU A 532 13.06 13.78 1.40
N TYR A 533 13.13 12.93 2.43
CA TYR A 533 14.12 11.85 2.51
C TYR A 533 13.99 10.89 1.33
N MET A 534 12.78 10.42 1.05
CA MET A 534 12.51 9.48 -0.03
C MET A 534 12.76 10.11 -1.40
N PHE A 535 12.17 11.28 -1.67
CA PHE A 535 12.29 11.97 -2.95
C PHE A 535 13.74 12.31 -3.31
N SER A 536 14.53 12.80 -2.36
CA SER A 536 15.91 13.26 -2.61
C SER A 536 16.82 12.14 -3.14
N GLN A 537 16.57 10.88 -2.74
CA GLN A 537 17.37 9.72 -3.16
C GLN A 537 17.26 9.39 -4.65
N PHE A 538 16.18 9.84 -5.31
CA PHE A 538 15.97 9.63 -6.74
C PHE A 538 16.55 10.76 -7.60
N LEU A 539 16.81 11.92 -7.01
CA LEU A 539 17.13 13.12 -7.78
C LEU A 539 18.46 12.98 -8.52
N PHE A 540 18.45 13.39 -9.79
CA PHE A 540 19.63 13.51 -10.65
C PHE A 540 20.35 12.19 -10.92
N LYS A 541 19.63 11.07 -10.81
CA LYS A 541 20.10 9.71 -11.04
C LYS A 541 19.17 8.96 -11.98
N THR A 542 19.63 7.86 -12.58
CA THR A 542 18.73 6.98 -13.35
C THR A 542 17.68 6.38 -12.41
N VAL A 543 16.40 6.50 -12.78
CA VAL A 543 15.28 5.93 -12.03
C VAL A 543 14.64 4.77 -12.78
N ASP A 544 14.35 3.69 -12.07
CA ASP A 544 13.60 2.55 -12.61
C ASP A 544 12.11 2.73 -12.38
N GLN A 545 11.41 3.16 -13.43
CA GLN A 545 9.98 3.43 -13.39
C GLN A 545 9.14 2.16 -13.16
N SER A 546 9.67 0.97 -13.48
CA SER A 546 8.94 -0.29 -13.31
C SER A 546 8.65 -0.63 -11.85
N ASN A 547 9.40 -0.03 -10.91
CA ASN A 547 9.29 -0.25 -9.48
C ASN A 547 8.52 0.84 -8.72
N PHE A 548 7.99 1.87 -9.40
CA PHE A 548 7.34 3.01 -8.74
C PHE A 548 6.20 2.61 -7.81
N ALA A 549 5.35 1.66 -8.21
CA ALA A 549 4.25 1.21 -7.37
C ALA A 549 4.71 0.47 -6.10
N ALA A 550 5.91 -0.12 -6.10
CA ALA A 550 6.43 -0.88 -4.97
C ALA A 550 6.63 0.00 -3.74
N TYR A 551 7.07 1.26 -3.92
CA TYR A 551 7.34 2.21 -2.83
C TYR A 551 6.09 2.60 -2.03
N THR A 552 4.91 2.40 -2.58
CA THR A 552 3.65 2.75 -1.92
C THR A 552 3.40 1.85 -0.70
N ILE A 553 3.22 2.45 0.48
CA ILE A 553 3.00 1.70 1.73
C ILE A 553 1.52 1.36 1.89
N LEU A 554 0.64 2.34 1.70
CA LEU A 554 -0.82 2.21 1.82
C LEU A 554 -1.51 2.48 0.49
N GLY A 555 -2.65 1.83 0.25
CA GLY A 555 -3.48 2.05 -0.94
C GLY A 555 -4.61 3.04 -0.68
N SER A 556 -5.37 3.35 -1.74
CA SER A 556 -6.64 4.06 -1.60
C SER A 556 -7.73 3.10 -1.13
N PRO A 557 -8.62 3.46 -0.18
CA PRO A 557 -9.78 2.64 0.16
C PRO A 557 -10.60 2.29 -1.09
N ALA A 558 -11.03 1.04 -1.22
CA ALA A 558 -11.86 0.64 -2.35
C ALA A 558 -13.20 1.38 -2.33
N GLN A 559 -13.71 1.78 -3.50
CA GLN A 559 -14.98 2.50 -3.61
C GLN A 559 -16.20 1.67 -3.16
N THR A 560 -16.04 0.35 -3.07
CA THR A 560 -17.05 -0.59 -2.58
C THR A 560 -17.00 -0.77 -1.06
N ASN A 561 -16.11 -0.07 -0.35
CA ASN A 561 -16.10 -0.09 1.11
C ASN A 561 -17.40 0.52 1.68
N ILE A 562 -17.82 0.06 2.86
CA ILE A 562 -18.86 0.75 3.63
C ILE A 562 -18.32 2.10 4.17
N ARG A 563 -19.24 2.98 4.59
CA ARG A 563 -18.86 4.31 5.11
C ARG A 563 -17.85 4.17 6.26
N ASN A 564 -16.72 4.87 6.15
CA ASN A 564 -15.57 4.88 7.08
C ASN A 564 -14.67 3.64 7.09
N ALA A 565 -14.96 2.58 6.33
CA ALA A 565 -14.06 1.43 6.25
C ALA A 565 -12.78 1.78 5.46
N LYS A 566 -11.63 1.68 6.14
CA LYS A 566 -10.32 1.97 5.55
C LYS A 566 -9.79 0.85 4.65
N TYR A 567 -10.29 -0.38 4.82
CA TYR A 567 -9.87 -1.57 4.08
C TYR A 567 -11.09 -2.28 3.46
N PRO A 568 -10.93 -3.02 2.36
CA PRO A 568 -9.69 -3.19 1.58
C PRO A 568 -9.14 -1.89 0.98
N GLN A 569 -7.82 -1.85 0.80
CA GLN A 569 -7.10 -0.76 0.12
C GLN A 569 -6.52 -1.27 -1.19
N ILE A 570 -6.57 -0.44 -2.23
CA ILE A 570 -6.05 -0.76 -3.56
C ILE A 570 -4.77 0.04 -3.79
N LEU A 571 -3.69 -0.68 -4.05
CA LEU A 571 -2.39 -0.11 -4.41
C LEU A 571 -2.39 0.36 -5.87
N PRO A 572 -1.50 1.30 -6.26
CA PRO A 572 -1.41 1.82 -7.64
C PRO A 572 -1.21 0.78 -8.74
N ASP A 573 -0.69 -0.40 -8.39
CA ASP A 573 -0.48 -1.55 -9.29
C ASP A 573 -1.61 -2.58 -9.23
N ASN A 574 -2.79 -2.22 -8.70
CA ASN A 574 -3.97 -3.08 -8.57
C ASN A 574 -3.80 -4.29 -7.65
N ARG A 575 -2.74 -4.34 -6.83
CA ARG A 575 -2.71 -5.23 -5.66
C ARG A 575 -3.65 -4.69 -4.59
N VAL A 576 -4.18 -5.60 -3.76
CA VAL A 576 -5.12 -5.26 -2.71
C VAL A 576 -4.55 -5.62 -1.36
N ILE A 577 -4.59 -4.68 -0.42
CA ILE A 577 -4.30 -4.92 0.99
C ILE A 577 -5.64 -5.20 1.68
N PHE A 578 -5.77 -6.40 2.22
CA PHE A 578 -6.86 -6.75 3.12
C PHE A 578 -6.35 -6.72 4.56
N LYS A 579 -7.15 -6.14 5.46
CA LYS A 579 -6.88 -6.12 6.90
C LYS A 579 -8.17 -6.35 7.66
N VAL A 580 -8.20 -7.34 8.55
CA VAL A 580 -9.38 -7.72 9.32
C VAL A 580 -9.01 -8.11 10.76
N THR A 581 -9.88 -7.81 11.72
CA THR A 581 -9.71 -8.23 13.12
C THR A 581 -10.47 -9.52 13.36
N ALA A 582 -9.75 -10.58 13.74
CA ALA A 582 -10.34 -11.88 14.09
C ALA A 582 -9.44 -12.54 15.15
N PRO A 583 -9.44 -12.04 16.40
CA PRO A 583 -8.40 -12.33 17.39
C PRO A 583 -8.31 -13.81 17.76
N GLU A 584 -9.44 -14.52 17.73
CA GLU A 584 -9.57 -15.94 18.09
C GLU A 584 -9.47 -16.89 16.88
N ALA A 585 -9.41 -16.36 15.65
CA ALA A 585 -9.26 -17.21 14.48
C ALA A 585 -7.91 -17.95 14.51
N SER A 586 -7.89 -19.18 14.02
CA SER A 586 -6.66 -19.94 13.81
C SER A 586 -6.15 -19.78 12.37
N LYS A 587 -7.07 -19.52 11.42
CA LYS A 587 -6.74 -19.24 10.03
C LYS A 587 -7.72 -18.23 9.43
N VAL A 588 -7.18 -17.22 8.74
CA VAL A 588 -7.98 -16.27 7.96
C VAL A 588 -7.45 -16.23 6.53
N GLN A 589 -8.34 -16.27 5.56
CA GLN A 589 -7.99 -16.17 4.14
C GLN A 589 -8.92 -15.21 3.39
N ILE A 590 -8.46 -14.67 2.27
CA ILE A 590 -9.32 -14.02 1.28
C ILE A 590 -9.45 -14.93 0.06
N ASP A 591 -10.67 -15.13 -0.42
CA ASP A 591 -10.97 -15.90 -1.63
C ASP A 591 -11.47 -14.96 -2.73
N LEU A 592 -10.65 -14.78 -3.77
CA LEU A 592 -10.92 -14.02 -5.00
C LEU A 592 -10.95 -14.98 -6.21
N GLY A 593 -11.32 -16.25 -6.00
CA GLY A 593 -11.09 -17.36 -6.92
C GLY A 593 -9.72 -18.02 -6.69
N LYS A 594 -8.72 -17.22 -6.30
CA LYS A 594 -7.50 -17.68 -5.63
C LYS A 594 -7.58 -17.34 -4.13
N LYS A 595 -7.14 -18.28 -3.29
CA LYS A 595 -7.10 -18.10 -1.83
C LYS A 595 -5.76 -17.51 -1.38
N TYR A 596 -5.82 -16.49 -0.54
CA TYR A 596 -4.67 -15.82 0.06
C TYR A 596 -4.69 -16.01 1.57
N ASP A 597 -3.66 -16.62 2.14
CA ASP A 597 -3.51 -16.74 3.60
C ASP A 597 -3.11 -15.40 4.20
N LEU A 598 -3.80 -14.96 5.26
CA LEU A 598 -3.46 -13.75 6.00
C LEU A 598 -2.47 -14.08 7.11
N THR A 599 -1.63 -13.10 7.45
CA THR A 599 -0.73 -13.17 8.61
C THR A 599 -1.30 -12.33 9.76
N ARG A 600 -1.39 -12.91 10.95
CA ARG A 600 -1.86 -12.22 12.16
C ARG A 600 -0.71 -11.45 12.82
N ASP A 601 -0.90 -10.16 13.07
CA ASP A 601 -0.01 -9.35 13.88
C ASP A 601 -0.31 -9.47 15.38
N SER A 602 0.54 -8.86 16.21
CA SER A 602 0.43 -8.90 17.67
C SER A 602 -0.81 -8.21 18.23
N GLU A 603 -1.42 -7.31 17.45
CA GLU A 603 -2.64 -6.58 17.84
C GLU A 603 -3.91 -7.35 17.45
N GLY A 604 -3.77 -8.53 16.83
CA GLY A 604 -4.88 -9.39 16.43
C GLY A 604 -5.47 -9.04 15.06
N PHE A 605 -4.81 -8.18 14.28
CA PHE A 605 -5.17 -7.95 12.89
C PHE A 605 -4.53 -8.99 11.99
N TRP A 606 -5.32 -9.51 11.08
CA TRP A 606 -4.90 -10.35 9.98
C TRP A 606 -4.71 -9.46 8.76
N THR A 607 -3.55 -9.54 8.11
CA THR A 607 -3.23 -8.72 6.93
C THR A 607 -2.67 -9.59 5.81
N VAL A 608 -3.02 -9.27 4.57
CA VAL A 608 -2.36 -9.79 3.36
C VAL A 608 -2.32 -8.72 2.28
N THR A 609 -1.30 -8.79 1.41
CA THR A 609 -1.28 -8.07 0.13
C THR A 609 -1.34 -9.11 -0.99
N THR A 610 -2.30 -8.98 -1.90
CA THR A 610 -2.47 -9.90 -3.04
C THR A 610 -1.37 -9.72 -4.10
N ASP A 611 -1.34 -10.58 -5.11
CA ASP A 611 -0.80 -10.23 -6.42
C ASP A 611 -1.76 -9.29 -7.17
N VAL A 612 -1.42 -8.93 -8.41
CA VAL A 612 -2.22 -7.97 -9.22
C VAL A 612 -3.58 -8.58 -9.52
N ILE A 613 -4.65 -7.89 -9.13
CA ILE A 613 -6.02 -8.33 -9.37
C ILE A 613 -6.55 -7.74 -10.68
N ASN A 614 -7.37 -8.52 -11.39
CA ASN A 614 -8.02 -8.10 -12.62
C ASN A 614 -8.85 -6.82 -12.42
N LYS A 615 -8.80 -5.93 -13.42
CA LYS A 615 -9.49 -4.63 -13.39
C LYS A 615 -11.01 -4.80 -13.36
N GLY A 616 -11.69 -3.80 -12.80
CA GLY A 616 -13.15 -3.77 -12.66
C GLY A 616 -13.65 -4.59 -11.47
N PHE A 617 -14.89 -5.07 -11.55
CA PHE A 617 -15.57 -5.71 -10.43
C PHE A 617 -15.19 -7.18 -10.25
N ASN A 618 -14.87 -7.55 -9.02
CA ASN A 618 -14.57 -8.93 -8.62
C ASN A 618 -15.34 -9.27 -7.33
N TYR A 619 -16.06 -10.40 -7.33
CA TYR A 619 -16.60 -10.96 -6.08
C TYR A 619 -15.46 -11.51 -5.21
N TYR A 620 -15.62 -11.42 -3.90
CA TYR A 620 -14.70 -12.07 -2.96
C TYR A 620 -15.37 -12.50 -1.66
N SER A 621 -14.68 -13.35 -0.91
CA SER A 621 -15.10 -13.83 0.41
C SER A 621 -13.97 -13.78 1.41
N LEU A 622 -14.31 -13.50 2.66
CA LEU A 622 -13.44 -13.75 3.80
C LEU A 622 -13.66 -15.18 4.28
N LEU A 623 -12.60 -15.97 4.44
CA LEU A 623 -12.67 -17.30 5.02
C LEU A 623 -12.11 -17.25 6.44
N ILE A 624 -12.96 -17.39 7.45
CA ILE A 624 -12.55 -17.47 8.87
C ILE A 624 -12.66 -18.93 9.29
N ASN A 625 -11.53 -19.58 9.58
CA ASN A 625 -11.44 -21.00 9.91
C ASN A 625 -12.16 -21.89 8.87
N GLY A 626 -12.11 -21.52 7.59
CA GLY A 626 -12.74 -22.23 6.48
C GLY A 626 -14.20 -21.85 6.19
N VAL A 627 -14.85 -21.06 7.05
CA VAL A 627 -16.22 -20.57 6.82
C VAL A 627 -16.18 -19.32 5.96
N ALA A 628 -16.87 -19.36 4.81
CA ALA A 628 -16.99 -18.21 3.93
C ALA A 628 -18.03 -17.21 4.45
N VAL A 629 -17.60 -15.97 4.66
CA VAL A 629 -18.44 -14.85 5.08
C VAL A 629 -18.22 -13.65 4.15
N ALA A 630 -19.21 -12.77 4.06
CA ALA A 630 -18.99 -11.44 3.49
C ALA A 630 -18.05 -10.65 4.41
N ASP A 631 -17.11 -9.93 3.83
CA ASP A 631 -16.27 -8.95 4.52
C ASP A 631 -17.16 -7.83 5.07
N PRO A 632 -17.20 -7.63 6.40
CA PRO A 632 -18.02 -6.58 7.02
C PRO A 632 -17.59 -5.16 6.63
N SER A 633 -16.42 -4.99 6.02
CA SER A 633 -15.88 -3.69 5.59
C SER A 633 -16.29 -3.34 4.15
N SER A 634 -16.88 -4.27 3.41
CA SER A 634 -17.34 -4.10 2.03
C SER A 634 -18.85 -4.01 1.95
N GLN A 635 -19.35 -3.26 0.97
CA GLN A 635 -20.71 -3.41 0.46
C GLN A 635 -20.93 -4.85 -0.03
N THR A 636 -22.19 -5.28 -0.02
CA THR A 636 -22.58 -6.62 -0.47
C THR A 636 -23.32 -6.57 -1.78
N PHE A 637 -23.07 -7.57 -2.62
CA PHE A 637 -23.65 -7.76 -3.95
C PHE A 637 -24.23 -9.17 -4.01
N TYR A 638 -25.43 -9.33 -4.57
CA TYR A 638 -25.99 -10.67 -4.76
C TYR A 638 -25.31 -11.34 -5.95
N GLY A 639 -24.59 -12.41 -5.68
CA GLY A 639 -23.76 -13.15 -6.63
C GLY A 639 -23.21 -14.41 -5.98
N MET A 640 -22.74 -15.38 -6.77
CA MET A 640 -22.30 -16.67 -6.24
C MET A 640 -23.41 -17.42 -5.44
N GLY A 641 -24.67 -17.09 -5.68
CA GLY A 641 -25.83 -17.67 -4.98
C GLY A 641 -26.10 -17.10 -3.59
N ARG A 642 -25.50 -15.97 -3.21
CA ARG A 642 -25.68 -15.33 -1.89
C ARG A 642 -25.34 -13.84 -1.93
N MET A 643 -25.53 -13.15 -0.81
CA MET A 643 -24.86 -11.86 -0.60
C MET A 643 -23.35 -12.12 -0.39
N ALA A 644 -22.54 -11.61 -1.31
CA ALA A 644 -21.08 -11.69 -1.29
C ALA A 644 -20.46 -10.30 -1.25
N SER A 645 -19.19 -10.21 -0.86
CA SER A 645 -18.46 -8.95 -0.96
C SER A 645 -17.99 -8.73 -2.39
N GLY A 646 -17.80 -7.47 -2.76
CA GLY A 646 -17.35 -7.08 -4.09
C GLY A 646 -16.27 -6.01 -4.00
N ILE A 647 -15.26 -6.11 -4.85
CA ILE A 647 -14.21 -5.10 -4.95
C ILE A 647 -14.13 -4.57 -6.38
N GLU A 648 -14.15 -3.24 -6.52
CA GLU A 648 -14.01 -2.56 -7.81
C GLU A 648 -12.57 -2.07 -7.96
N ILE A 649 -11.77 -2.81 -8.73
CA ILE A 649 -10.40 -2.47 -9.08
C ILE A 649 -10.42 -1.38 -10.17
N PRO A 650 -9.68 -0.26 -10.03
CA PRO A 650 -9.65 0.80 -11.02
C PRO A 650 -9.39 0.28 -12.44
N ASN A 651 -10.26 0.69 -13.38
CA ASN A 651 -10.13 0.38 -14.79
C ASN A 651 -10.07 1.69 -15.59
N LYS A 652 -8.96 1.91 -16.31
CA LYS A 652 -8.75 3.12 -17.13
C LYS A 652 -9.78 3.23 -18.27
N GLU A 653 -10.24 2.08 -18.77
CA GLU A 653 -11.26 1.97 -19.81
C GLU A 653 -12.68 2.09 -19.25
N GLY A 654 -12.84 2.19 -17.93
CA GLY A 654 -14.13 2.18 -17.25
C GLY A 654 -14.89 3.50 -17.22
N ASP A 655 -14.45 4.51 -17.98
CA ASP A 655 -15.06 5.84 -17.98
C ASP A 655 -16.53 5.83 -18.42
N PHE A 656 -16.94 4.85 -19.23
CA PHE A 656 -18.32 4.73 -19.71
C PHE A 656 -19.33 4.36 -18.61
N TYR A 657 -18.89 3.83 -17.47
CA TYR A 657 -19.74 3.52 -16.31
C TYR A 657 -19.42 4.37 -15.07
N ALA A 658 -18.64 5.44 -15.23
CA ALA A 658 -18.42 6.40 -14.16
C ALA A 658 -19.67 7.23 -13.89
N LEU A 659 -19.84 7.64 -12.64
CA LEU A 659 -20.79 8.68 -12.27
C LEU A 659 -20.25 10.02 -12.78
N LYS A 660 -20.94 10.63 -13.76
CA LYS A 660 -20.55 11.90 -14.39
C LYS A 660 -21.58 12.98 -14.05
N ASP A 661 -21.22 14.24 -14.26
CA ASP A 661 -22.16 15.35 -14.18
C ASP A 661 -23.04 15.40 -15.45
N VAL A 662 -24.00 14.48 -15.52
CA VAL A 662 -24.97 14.32 -16.62
C VAL A 662 -26.36 14.11 -16.03
N PRO A 663 -27.45 14.34 -16.78
CA PRO A 663 -28.78 13.96 -16.33
C PRO A 663 -28.85 12.46 -16.02
N HIS A 664 -29.40 12.10 -14.86
CA HIS A 664 -29.51 10.71 -14.39
C HIS A 664 -30.94 10.21 -14.43
N GLY A 665 -31.12 8.96 -14.87
CA GLY A 665 -32.37 8.22 -14.78
C GLY A 665 -32.59 7.60 -13.40
N ASP A 666 -33.81 7.12 -13.16
CA ASP A 666 -34.18 6.47 -11.89
C ASP A 666 -34.02 4.95 -11.98
N ILE A 667 -33.54 4.32 -10.92
CA ILE A 667 -33.74 2.89 -10.66
C ILE A 667 -34.97 2.71 -9.78
N ARG A 668 -35.99 2.02 -10.30
CA ARG A 668 -37.27 1.78 -9.62
C ARG A 668 -37.42 0.30 -9.29
N ILE A 669 -37.53 -0.02 -8.01
CA ILE A 669 -37.80 -1.37 -7.53
C ILE A 669 -39.30 -1.63 -7.61
N LYS A 670 -39.72 -2.66 -8.35
CA LYS A 670 -41.13 -3.00 -8.56
C LYS A 670 -41.41 -4.45 -8.22
N LYS A 671 -42.46 -4.66 -7.42
CA LYS A 671 -43.00 -5.98 -7.11
C LYS A 671 -44.27 -6.20 -7.91
N TYR A 672 -44.43 -7.40 -8.45
CA TYR A 672 -45.61 -7.80 -9.19
C TYR A 672 -45.94 -9.26 -8.90
N PHE A 673 -47.22 -9.61 -8.98
CA PHE A 673 -47.65 -10.98 -8.77
C PHE A 673 -47.60 -11.74 -10.09
N SER A 674 -46.72 -12.75 -10.18
CA SER A 674 -46.65 -13.64 -11.33
C SER A 674 -47.70 -14.74 -11.20
N LYS A 675 -48.55 -14.86 -12.22
CA LYS A 675 -49.49 -15.98 -12.33
C LYS A 675 -48.79 -17.29 -12.69
N GLU A 676 -47.66 -17.23 -13.41
CA GLU A 676 -46.91 -18.40 -13.84
C GLU A 676 -46.18 -19.07 -12.67
N THR A 677 -45.58 -18.28 -11.78
CA THR A 677 -44.92 -18.81 -10.58
C THR A 677 -45.82 -18.85 -9.36
N ASN A 678 -47.03 -18.30 -9.48
CA ASN A 678 -47.99 -18.10 -8.38
C ASN A 678 -47.33 -17.47 -7.14
N SER A 679 -46.49 -16.45 -7.38
CA SER A 679 -45.71 -15.80 -6.32
C SER A 679 -45.45 -14.34 -6.66
N TRP A 680 -45.11 -13.55 -5.63
CA TRP A 680 -44.60 -12.21 -5.83
C TRP A 680 -43.18 -12.28 -6.38
N ARG A 681 -42.96 -11.61 -7.51
CA ARG A 681 -41.64 -11.40 -8.11
C ARG A 681 -41.26 -9.93 -8.00
N GLU A 682 -39.97 -9.67 -8.13
CA GLU A 682 -39.40 -8.32 -8.10
C GLU A 682 -38.57 -8.09 -9.37
N MET A 683 -38.60 -6.86 -9.88
CA MET A 683 -37.73 -6.40 -10.97
C MET A 683 -37.21 -4.99 -10.67
N TYR A 684 -36.04 -4.69 -11.19
CA TYR A 684 -35.50 -3.33 -11.17
C TYR A 684 -35.77 -2.70 -12.53
N VAL A 685 -36.30 -1.48 -12.55
CA VAL A 685 -36.64 -0.78 -13.79
C VAL A 685 -35.90 0.55 -13.84
N TYR A 686 -34.99 0.70 -14.81
CA TYR A 686 -34.40 1.98 -15.15
C TYR A 686 -35.36 2.79 -16.02
N THR A 687 -35.59 4.05 -15.68
CA THR A 687 -36.28 5.02 -16.53
C THR A 687 -35.34 6.17 -16.89
N PRO A 688 -35.24 6.58 -18.17
CA PRO A 688 -34.23 7.53 -18.61
C PRO A 688 -34.46 8.94 -18.05
N PRO A 689 -33.45 9.81 -18.07
CA PRO A 689 -33.60 11.22 -17.68
C PRO A 689 -34.78 11.89 -18.40
N GLY A 690 -35.59 12.65 -17.65
CA GLY A 690 -36.75 13.36 -18.20
C GLY A 690 -38.04 12.51 -18.36
N TYR A 691 -38.01 11.23 -17.98
CA TYR A 691 -39.13 10.30 -18.15
C TYR A 691 -40.49 10.78 -17.59
N GLU A 692 -40.49 11.44 -16.43
CA GLU A 692 -41.74 11.90 -15.78
C GLU A 692 -42.51 12.90 -16.65
N ASN A 693 -41.79 13.81 -17.33
CA ASN A 693 -42.37 14.88 -18.13
C ASN A 693 -42.64 14.47 -19.58
N ALA A 694 -42.24 13.27 -19.99
CA ALA A 694 -42.38 12.82 -21.36
C ALA A 694 -43.83 12.49 -21.74
N ALA A 695 -44.29 13.02 -22.86
CA ALA A 695 -45.56 12.61 -23.47
C ALA A 695 -45.44 11.31 -24.27
N GLU A 696 -44.24 11.02 -24.79
CA GLU A 696 -43.97 9.87 -25.64
C GLU A 696 -43.73 8.58 -24.84
N LYS A 697 -43.94 7.46 -25.52
CA LYS A 697 -43.64 6.12 -25.00
C LYS A 697 -42.23 5.72 -25.42
N TYR A 698 -41.51 5.11 -24.49
CA TYR A 698 -40.13 4.66 -24.68
C TYR A 698 -40.06 3.20 -25.13
N PRO A 699 -39.06 2.83 -25.95
CA PRO A 699 -38.73 1.43 -26.17
C PRO A 699 -38.17 0.78 -24.90
N VAL A 700 -38.20 -0.54 -24.82
CA VAL A 700 -37.84 -1.30 -23.62
C VAL A 700 -36.79 -2.36 -23.93
N LEU A 701 -35.70 -2.35 -23.17
CA LEU A 701 -34.74 -3.45 -23.07
C LEU A 701 -35.07 -4.31 -21.85
N TYR A 702 -35.45 -5.56 -22.05
CA TYR A 702 -35.55 -6.56 -20.99
C TYR A 702 -34.19 -7.25 -20.86
N ILE A 703 -33.61 -7.26 -19.67
CA ILE A 703 -32.25 -7.75 -19.46
C ILE A 703 -32.14 -8.73 -18.28
N LEU A 704 -31.38 -9.82 -18.48
CA LEU A 704 -31.26 -10.94 -17.56
C LEU A 704 -29.83 -11.09 -17.00
N HIS A 705 -29.75 -11.45 -15.73
CA HIS A 705 -28.50 -11.75 -15.01
C HIS A 705 -28.04 -13.20 -15.24
N GLY A 706 -26.90 -13.57 -14.66
CA GLY A 706 -26.30 -14.91 -14.75
C GLY A 706 -26.76 -15.87 -13.66
N GLY A 707 -26.25 -17.10 -13.69
CA GLY A 707 -26.52 -18.08 -12.64
C GLY A 707 -25.91 -17.65 -11.30
N GLY A 708 -26.67 -17.79 -10.21
CA GLY A 708 -26.22 -17.37 -8.87
C GLY A 708 -26.36 -15.87 -8.61
N GLU A 709 -27.03 -15.14 -9.49
CA GLU A 709 -27.35 -13.72 -9.37
C GLU A 709 -28.87 -13.51 -9.32
N ASP A 710 -29.31 -12.26 -9.26
CA ASP A 710 -30.73 -11.86 -9.20
C ASP A 710 -30.98 -10.54 -9.96
N GLN A 711 -32.22 -10.02 -9.88
CA GLN A 711 -32.66 -8.79 -10.54
C GLN A 711 -31.84 -7.54 -10.18
N THR A 712 -31.05 -7.58 -9.09
CA THR A 712 -30.24 -6.44 -8.65
C THR A 712 -28.94 -6.29 -9.45
N GLY A 713 -28.45 -7.38 -10.05
CA GLY A 713 -27.09 -7.47 -10.58
C GLY A 713 -26.75 -6.39 -11.59
N TRP A 714 -27.61 -6.17 -12.59
CA TRP A 714 -27.38 -5.16 -13.64
C TRP A 714 -27.38 -3.72 -13.12
N ALA A 715 -28.16 -3.40 -12.09
CA ALA A 715 -28.19 -2.06 -11.51
C ALA A 715 -27.01 -1.83 -10.55
N ALA A 716 -26.63 -2.84 -9.78
CA ALA A 716 -25.55 -2.74 -8.79
C ALA A 716 -24.18 -2.96 -9.46
N GLN A 717 -23.68 -4.20 -9.47
CA GLN A 717 -22.37 -4.53 -10.04
C GLN A 717 -22.32 -4.40 -11.57
N GLY A 718 -23.46 -4.34 -12.27
CA GLY A 718 -23.54 -4.06 -13.70
C GLY A 718 -23.55 -2.58 -14.09
N LYS A 719 -23.85 -1.66 -13.16
CA LYS A 719 -23.89 -0.21 -13.39
C LYS A 719 -24.70 0.22 -14.64
N ALA A 720 -25.75 -0.53 -14.99
CA ALA A 720 -26.50 -0.34 -16.24
C ALA A 720 -27.11 1.05 -16.36
N ASN A 721 -27.55 1.65 -15.25
CA ASN A 721 -28.05 3.03 -15.23
C ASN A 721 -26.97 4.03 -15.64
N LEU A 722 -25.76 3.94 -15.06
CA LEU A 722 -24.68 4.89 -15.37
C LEU A 722 -24.20 4.74 -16.81
N ILE A 723 -24.12 3.51 -17.31
CA ILE A 723 -23.80 3.23 -18.72
C ILE A 723 -24.82 3.92 -19.62
N LEU A 724 -26.11 3.74 -19.35
CA LEU A 724 -27.16 4.28 -20.19
C LEU A 724 -27.32 5.81 -20.04
N ASP A 725 -27.17 6.37 -18.84
CA ASP A 725 -27.14 7.82 -18.59
C ASP A 725 -26.05 8.49 -19.44
N ASN A 726 -24.82 7.95 -19.38
CA ASN A 726 -23.68 8.47 -20.13
C ASN A 726 -23.91 8.36 -21.64
N LEU A 727 -24.39 7.21 -22.13
CA LEU A 727 -24.69 7.02 -23.56
C LEU A 727 -25.81 7.94 -24.06
N ILE A 728 -26.85 8.19 -23.26
CA ILE A 728 -27.94 9.10 -23.60
C ILE A 728 -27.42 10.54 -23.64
N ALA A 729 -26.65 10.96 -22.62
CA ALA A 729 -26.06 12.30 -22.57
C ALA A 729 -25.10 12.57 -23.75
N GLU A 730 -24.39 11.53 -24.21
CA GLU A 730 -23.53 11.58 -25.40
C GLU A 730 -24.29 11.43 -26.74
N ASN A 731 -25.62 11.32 -26.71
CA ASN A 731 -26.48 11.06 -27.88
C ASN A 731 -26.11 9.78 -28.66
N LYS A 732 -25.52 8.79 -27.99
CA LYS A 732 -25.11 7.50 -28.59
C LYS A 732 -26.16 6.41 -28.45
N ALA A 733 -27.04 6.51 -27.45
CA ALA A 733 -28.16 5.60 -27.29
C ALA A 733 -29.48 6.38 -27.26
N LYS A 734 -30.53 5.80 -27.84
CA LYS A 734 -31.88 6.35 -27.67
C LYS A 734 -32.31 6.22 -26.21
N PRO A 735 -32.98 7.23 -25.63
CA PRO A 735 -33.66 7.08 -24.35
C PRO A 735 -34.57 5.84 -24.36
N MET A 736 -34.39 4.96 -23.39
CA MET A 736 -35.11 3.68 -23.29
C MET A 736 -35.32 3.28 -21.84
N ILE A 737 -36.33 2.44 -21.59
CA ILE A 737 -36.53 1.77 -20.31
C ILE A 737 -35.64 0.51 -20.30
N ILE A 738 -35.00 0.20 -19.17
CA ILE A 738 -34.39 -1.14 -18.95
C ILE A 738 -35.15 -1.85 -17.84
N ALA A 739 -35.75 -3.01 -18.14
CA ALA A 739 -36.36 -3.90 -17.17
C ALA A 739 -35.39 -5.05 -16.83
N MET A 740 -34.81 -5.00 -15.65
CA MET A 740 -33.87 -5.99 -15.11
C MET A 740 -34.66 -7.05 -14.33
N LEU A 741 -34.75 -8.24 -14.91
CA LEU A 741 -35.64 -9.30 -14.45
C LEU A 741 -34.90 -10.31 -13.58
N ASP A 742 -35.60 -10.88 -12.60
CA ASP A 742 -35.15 -12.11 -11.94
C ASP A 742 -35.39 -13.30 -12.89
N GLY A 743 -34.31 -13.90 -13.37
CA GLY A 743 -34.34 -15.07 -14.25
C GLY A 743 -34.50 -16.40 -13.51
N ASN A 744 -34.54 -16.41 -12.17
CA ASN A 744 -34.61 -17.64 -11.39
C ASN A 744 -36.06 -18.19 -11.38
N MET A 745 -36.27 -19.33 -12.04
CA MET A 745 -37.58 -19.97 -12.21
C MET A 745 -37.65 -21.33 -11.48
N GLY A 746 -37.87 -21.29 -10.15
CA GLY A 746 -38.16 -22.46 -9.31
C GLY A 746 -37.03 -22.94 -8.38
N ASN A 747 -37.37 -23.84 -7.45
CA ASN A 747 -36.58 -24.24 -6.25
C ASN A 747 -35.35 -25.13 -6.49
N THR A 748 -34.87 -25.27 -7.72
CA THR A 748 -33.75 -26.15 -8.06
C THR A 748 -32.49 -25.32 -8.26
N GLY A 749 -31.76 -25.06 -7.18
CA GLY A 749 -30.50 -24.34 -7.23
C GLY A 749 -29.45 -25.07 -8.08
N GLY A 750 -28.68 -24.30 -8.85
CA GLY A 750 -27.53 -24.79 -9.61
C GLY A 750 -27.84 -25.32 -11.02
N VAL A 751 -26.79 -25.79 -11.72
CA VAL A 751 -26.85 -26.23 -13.13
C VAL A 751 -27.84 -27.38 -13.35
N ALA A 752 -28.05 -28.24 -12.35
CA ALA A 752 -28.99 -29.36 -12.41
C ALA A 752 -30.47 -28.92 -12.52
N GLY A 753 -30.80 -27.71 -12.04
CA GLY A 753 -32.13 -27.12 -12.18
C GLY A 753 -32.38 -26.42 -13.51
N PHE A 754 -31.32 -26.14 -14.29
CA PHE A 754 -31.42 -25.44 -15.55
C PHE A 754 -31.64 -26.40 -16.72
N ASN A 755 -32.90 -26.65 -17.04
CA ASN A 755 -33.35 -27.54 -18.12
C ASN A 755 -34.45 -26.86 -18.96
N GLU A 756 -35.00 -27.57 -19.96
CA GLU A 756 -36.02 -27.00 -20.85
C GLU A 756 -37.30 -26.55 -20.11
N ASN A 757 -37.69 -27.23 -19.03
CA ASN A 757 -38.85 -26.79 -18.23
C ASN A 757 -38.59 -25.44 -17.56
N ALA A 758 -37.38 -25.22 -17.05
CA ALA A 758 -37.00 -23.93 -16.47
C ALA A 758 -36.98 -22.82 -17.54
N LEU A 759 -36.46 -23.10 -18.74
CA LEU A 759 -36.47 -22.17 -19.87
C LEU A 759 -37.89 -21.84 -20.33
N LYS A 760 -38.77 -22.84 -20.42
CA LYS A 760 -40.18 -22.66 -20.76
C LYS A 760 -40.95 -21.89 -19.69
N ALA A 761 -40.68 -22.16 -18.41
CA ALA A 761 -41.25 -21.39 -17.31
C ALA A 761 -40.85 -19.92 -17.41
N PHE A 762 -39.56 -19.65 -17.66
CA PHE A 762 -39.07 -18.28 -17.88
C PHE A 762 -39.73 -17.62 -19.09
N GLU A 763 -39.82 -18.32 -20.22
CA GLU A 763 -40.47 -17.82 -21.43
C GLU A 763 -41.93 -17.41 -21.15
N ASN A 764 -42.67 -18.23 -20.41
CA ASN A 764 -44.04 -17.91 -20.01
C ASN A 764 -44.07 -16.70 -19.09
N GLU A 765 -43.23 -16.66 -18.06
CA GLU A 765 -43.14 -15.53 -17.13
C GLU A 765 -42.83 -14.21 -17.84
N LEU A 766 -41.94 -14.24 -18.83
CA LEU A 766 -41.63 -13.08 -19.65
C LEU A 766 -42.87 -12.58 -20.41
N LYS A 767 -43.60 -13.50 -21.05
CA LYS A 767 -44.75 -13.17 -21.93
C LYS A 767 -46.02 -12.79 -21.17
N THR A 768 -46.33 -13.47 -20.07
CA THR A 768 -47.61 -13.32 -19.36
C THR A 768 -47.48 -12.51 -18.07
N GLY A 769 -46.26 -12.36 -17.54
CA GLY A 769 -45.96 -11.60 -16.33
C GLY A 769 -45.22 -10.29 -16.63
N ALA A 770 -43.91 -10.39 -16.89
CA ALA A 770 -43.01 -9.24 -16.92
C ALA A 770 -43.34 -8.21 -18.02
N ILE A 771 -43.54 -8.64 -19.28
CA ILE A 771 -43.87 -7.71 -20.38
C ILE A 771 -45.20 -6.99 -20.12
N PRO A 772 -46.32 -7.69 -19.84
CA PRO A 772 -47.60 -7.04 -19.54
C PRO A 772 -47.52 -6.08 -18.35
N PHE A 773 -46.76 -6.42 -17.31
CA PHE A 773 -46.57 -5.55 -16.15
C PHE A 773 -45.88 -4.25 -16.55
N VAL A 774 -44.75 -4.32 -17.25
CA VAL A 774 -44.02 -3.12 -17.70
C VAL A 774 -44.87 -2.27 -18.64
N GLU A 775 -45.54 -2.88 -19.62
CA GLU A 775 -46.38 -2.19 -20.61
C GLU A 775 -47.65 -1.55 -20.04
N SER A 776 -48.06 -1.93 -18.83
CA SER A 776 -49.23 -1.37 -18.14
C SER A 776 -48.88 -0.33 -17.08
N ASN A 777 -47.66 -0.37 -16.53
CA ASN A 777 -47.24 0.48 -15.42
C ASN A 777 -46.21 1.55 -15.82
N PHE A 778 -45.68 1.47 -17.05
CA PHE A 778 -44.71 2.42 -17.60
C PHE A 778 -45.15 2.94 -18.96
N LYS A 779 -44.61 4.10 -19.37
CA LYS A 779 -44.78 4.70 -20.70
C LYS A 779 -43.96 3.89 -21.72
N ALA A 780 -44.33 2.63 -21.92
CA ALA A 780 -43.62 1.68 -22.76
C ALA A 780 -44.32 1.49 -24.12
N ALA A 781 -43.54 1.51 -25.19
CA ALA A 781 -44.00 1.21 -26.55
C ALA A 781 -44.12 -0.30 -26.74
N LYS A 782 -45.25 -0.76 -27.31
CA LYS A 782 -45.69 -2.16 -27.29
C LYS A 782 -45.46 -2.94 -28.60
N GLU A 783 -44.75 -2.35 -29.56
CA GLU A 783 -44.45 -3.04 -30.81
C GLU A 783 -43.10 -3.76 -30.71
N SER A 784 -42.91 -4.85 -31.45
CA SER A 784 -41.65 -5.62 -31.43
C SER A 784 -40.43 -4.79 -31.81
N LYS A 785 -40.61 -3.83 -32.74
CA LYS A 785 -39.57 -2.86 -33.12
C LYS A 785 -39.09 -1.97 -31.97
N ASN A 786 -39.80 -1.96 -30.84
CA ASN A 786 -39.51 -1.21 -29.62
C ASN A 786 -39.19 -2.12 -28.43
N ARG A 787 -39.01 -3.44 -28.63
CA ARG A 787 -38.57 -4.36 -27.59
C ARG A 787 -37.24 -5.02 -27.94
N ALA A 788 -36.35 -5.04 -26.96
CA ALA A 788 -35.10 -5.78 -26.98
C ALA A 788 -35.07 -6.78 -25.81
N LEU A 789 -34.42 -7.93 -26.02
CA LEU A 789 -34.14 -8.92 -24.97
C LEU A 789 -32.65 -9.22 -24.94
N ALA A 790 -32.03 -9.13 -23.77
CA ALA A 790 -30.62 -9.49 -23.61
C ALA A 790 -30.35 -10.23 -22.30
N GLY A 791 -29.22 -10.91 -22.21
CA GLY A 791 -28.82 -11.55 -20.96
C GLY A 791 -27.41 -12.10 -20.98
N LEU A 792 -26.83 -12.20 -19.79
CA LEU A 792 -25.48 -12.75 -19.59
C LEU A 792 -25.53 -14.20 -19.11
N SER A 793 -24.60 -15.05 -19.57
CA SER A 793 -24.43 -16.43 -19.09
C SER A 793 -25.74 -17.25 -19.15
N MET A 794 -26.28 -17.67 -18.00
CA MET A 794 -27.61 -18.29 -17.86
C MET A 794 -28.74 -17.44 -18.49
N GLY A 795 -28.75 -16.13 -18.24
CA GLY A 795 -29.67 -15.19 -18.86
C GLY A 795 -29.50 -15.10 -20.38
N GLY A 796 -28.30 -15.36 -20.89
CA GLY A 796 -28.03 -15.48 -22.32
C GLY A 796 -28.69 -16.72 -22.95
N LEU A 797 -28.69 -17.86 -22.23
CA LEU A 797 -29.42 -19.07 -22.65
C LEU A 797 -30.94 -18.85 -22.62
N GLN A 798 -31.45 -18.17 -21.59
CA GLN A 798 -32.86 -17.77 -21.52
C GLN A 798 -33.24 -16.84 -22.67
N THR A 799 -32.34 -15.90 -23.02
CA THR A 799 -32.50 -14.99 -24.15
C THR A 799 -32.53 -15.73 -25.48
N LEU A 800 -31.61 -16.69 -25.70
CA LEU A 800 -31.59 -17.53 -26.90
C LEU A 800 -32.88 -18.33 -27.03
N TYR A 801 -33.34 -18.95 -25.93
CA TYR A 801 -34.55 -19.76 -25.92
C TYR A 801 -35.81 -18.94 -26.19
N ALA A 802 -36.06 -17.91 -25.38
CA ALA A 802 -37.29 -17.13 -25.44
C ALA A 802 -37.30 -16.13 -26.60
N GLY A 803 -36.17 -15.46 -26.86
CA GLY A 803 -36.11 -14.40 -27.86
C GLY A 803 -36.23 -14.93 -29.29
N ILE A 804 -35.55 -16.03 -29.63
CA ILE A 804 -35.59 -16.58 -30.99
C ILE A 804 -36.94 -17.22 -31.29
N LYS A 805 -37.50 -17.98 -30.33
CA LYS A 805 -38.82 -18.61 -30.49
C LYS A 805 -39.95 -17.60 -30.64
N ASN A 806 -39.83 -16.44 -29.99
CA ASN A 806 -40.82 -15.37 -30.02
C ASN A 806 -40.27 -14.14 -30.76
N SER A 807 -39.64 -14.36 -31.92
CA SER A 807 -39.06 -13.28 -32.73
C SER A 807 -40.10 -12.25 -33.19
N ASP A 808 -41.39 -12.61 -33.21
CA ASP A 808 -42.50 -11.68 -33.43
C ASP A 808 -42.67 -10.65 -32.30
N LEU A 809 -42.16 -10.92 -31.09
CA LEU A 809 -42.20 -10.01 -29.94
C LEU A 809 -40.98 -9.10 -29.83
N PHE A 810 -39.84 -9.46 -30.42
CA PHE A 810 -38.55 -8.77 -30.24
C PHE A 810 -37.85 -8.50 -31.56
N SER A 811 -37.38 -7.28 -31.78
CA SER A 811 -36.53 -6.95 -32.93
C SER A 811 -35.04 -6.89 -32.61
N TYR A 812 -34.63 -6.97 -31.33
CA TYR A 812 -33.23 -6.90 -30.92
C TYR A 812 -32.94 -7.96 -29.87
N ILE A 813 -31.89 -8.76 -30.08
CA ILE A 813 -31.47 -9.85 -29.20
C ILE A 813 -29.98 -9.69 -28.86
N GLY A 814 -29.64 -9.71 -27.57
CA GLY A 814 -28.26 -9.63 -27.06
C GLY A 814 -27.88 -10.83 -26.20
N VAL A 815 -26.87 -11.61 -26.61
CA VAL A 815 -26.44 -12.83 -25.92
C VAL A 815 -25.00 -12.63 -25.43
N PHE A 816 -24.83 -12.41 -24.12
CA PHE A 816 -23.54 -12.05 -23.54
C PHE A 816 -22.91 -13.26 -22.82
N SER A 817 -21.67 -13.60 -23.14
CA SER A 817 -20.92 -14.72 -22.53
C SER A 817 -21.72 -16.01 -22.43
N SER A 818 -22.36 -16.44 -23.53
CA SER A 818 -23.27 -17.58 -23.51
C SER A 818 -23.26 -18.39 -24.82
N GLY A 819 -23.87 -19.56 -24.79
CA GLY A 819 -24.03 -20.44 -25.93
C GLY A 819 -24.70 -21.75 -25.54
N TRP A 820 -25.35 -22.42 -26.50
CA TRP A 820 -25.93 -23.73 -26.28
C TRP A 820 -24.86 -24.75 -25.84
N TRP A 821 -25.15 -25.50 -24.79
CA TRP A 821 -24.24 -26.53 -24.28
C TRP A 821 -24.04 -27.64 -25.31
N ALA A 822 -22.82 -27.74 -25.85
CA ALA A 822 -22.49 -28.69 -26.90
C ALA A 822 -22.61 -30.15 -26.45
N ASN A 823 -22.51 -30.41 -25.15
CA ASN A 823 -22.67 -31.74 -24.54
C ASN A 823 -24.13 -32.06 -24.14
N ASN A 824 -25.09 -31.17 -24.41
CA ASN A 824 -26.50 -31.38 -24.11
C ASN A 824 -27.34 -31.21 -25.38
N THR A 825 -27.25 -32.21 -26.27
CA THR A 825 -28.00 -32.26 -27.53
C THR A 825 -29.51 -32.33 -27.31
N ALA A 826 -29.96 -32.99 -26.24
CA ALA A 826 -31.38 -33.04 -25.88
C ALA A 826 -31.99 -31.65 -25.68
N LEU A 827 -31.21 -30.70 -25.15
CA LEU A 827 -31.65 -29.31 -25.01
C LEU A 827 -31.45 -28.50 -26.30
N SER A 828 -30.31 -28.66 -26.98
CA SER A 828 -29.87 -27.77 -28.06
C SER A 828 -30.39 -28.14 -29.45
N ASP A 829 -30.50 -29.43 -29.79
CA ASP A 829 -30.96 -29.90 -31.10
C ASP A 829 -32.39 -29.42 -31.44
N PRO A 830 -33.38 -29.46 -30.53
CA PRO A 830 -34.70 -28.91 -30.81
C PRO A 830 -34.68 -27.41 -31.15
N GLN A 831 -33.72 -26.65 -30.60
CA GLN A 831 -33.60 -25.22 -30.87
C GLN A 831 -32.99 -24.98 -32.26
N TYR A 832 -31.98 -25.78 -32.64
CA TYR A 832 -31.41 -25.73 -33.98
C TYR A 832 -32.42 -26.14 -35.05
N GLU A 833 -33.23 -27.18 -34.81
CA GLU A 833 -34.30 -27.57 -35.73
C GLU A 833 -35.38 -26.50 -35.85
N PHE A 834 -35.77 -25.85 -34.73
CA PHE A 834 -36.65 -24.70 -34.79
C PHE A 834 -36.07 -23.56 -35.65
N MET A 835 -34.80 -23.21 -35.44
CA MET A 835 -34.13 -22.16 -36.21
C MET A 835 -34.04 -22.50 -37.69
N LYS A 836 -33.69 -23.74 -38.02
CA LYS A 836 -33.64 -24.24 -39.40
C LYS A 836 -34.97 -24.06 -40.12
N ASN A 837 -36.07 -24.41 -39.45
CA ASN A 837 -37.41 -24.33 -40.02
C ASN A 837 -37.96 -22.90 -40.11
N ASN A 838 -37.35 -21.94 -39.40
CA ASN A 838 -37.86 -20.56 -39.27
C ASN A 838 -36.82 -19.48 -39.62
N ALA A 839 -35.70 -19.84 -40.26
CA ALA A 839 -34.56 -18.93 -40.47
C ALA A 839 -34.96 -17.63 -41.21
N GLY A 840 -35.82 -17.72 -42.22
CA GLY A 840 -36.33 -16.57 -42.96
C GLY A 840 -37.11 -15.59 -42.05
N THR A 841 -38.03 -16.12 -41.25
CA THR A 841 -38.83 -15.33 -40.30
C THR A 841 -37.96 -14.70 -39.21
N ILE A 842 -37.03 -15.49 -38.63
CA ILE A 842 -36.10 -15.02 -37.60
C ILE A 842 -35.27 -13.85 -38.13
N ASN A 843 -34.67 -14.00 -39.31
CA ASN A 843 -33.84 -12.97 -39.94
C ASN A 843 -34.63 -11.73 -40.39
N ALA A 844 -35.94 -11.86 -40.65
CA ALA A 844 -36.80 -10.74 -41.00
C ALA A 844 -37.25 -9.96 -39.76
N ASN A 845 -37.56 -10.66 -38.68
CA ASN A 845 -38.08 -10.07 -37.44
C ASN A 845 -36.98 -9.43 -36.58
N ILE A 846 -35.82 -10.11 -36.47
CA ILE A 846 -34.69 -9.66 -35.65
C ILE A 846 -33.79 -8.75 -36.49
N LYS A 847 -33.81 -7.46 -36.17
CA LYS A 847 -32.99 -6.42 -36.82
C LYS A 847 -31.55 -6.43 -36.33
N GLU A 848 -31.34 -6.76 -35.06
CA GLU A 848 -30.02 -6.86 -34.45
C GLU A 848 -29.96 -8.12 -33.58
N PHE A 849 -29.15 -9.09 -33.99
CA PHE A 849 -28.82 -10.24 -33.17
C PHE A 849 -27.33 -10.15 -32.81
N TRP A 850 -27.04 -9.73 -31.59
CA TRP A 850 -25.70 -9.50 -31.08
C TRP A 850 -25.27 -10.62 -30.15
N ILE A 851 -24.09 -11.18 -30.38
CA ILE A 851 -23.45 -12.18 -29.53
C ILE A 851 -22.11 -11.62 -29.07
N SER A 852 -21.82 -11.70 -27.77
CA SER A 852 -20.54 -11.27 -27.21
C SER A 852 -19.91 -12.31 -26.29
N MET A 853 -18.58 -12.25 -26.15
CA MET A 853 -17.82 -13.19 -25.33
C MET A 853 -16.62 -12.54 -24.63
N GLY A 854 -16.30 -13.05 -23.44
CA GLY A 854 -15.16 -12.62 -22.61
C GLY A 854 -13.78 -13.10 -23.06
N GLY A 855 -13.58 -13.45 -24.33
CA GLY A 855 -12.35 -14.10 -24.79
C GLY A 855 -12.28 -15.61 -24.49
N LYS A 856 -11.12 -16.23 -24.75
CA LYS A 856 -10.90 -17.69 -24.63
C LYS A 856 -10.96 -18.20 -23.19
N GLU A 857 -10.71 -17.31 -22.25
CA GLU A 857 -10.78 -17.56 -20.81
C GLU A 857 -12.22 -17.57 -20.28
N ASP A 858 -13.20 -17.17 -21.10
CA ASP A 858 -14.62 -17.28 -20.76
C ASP A 858 -15.06 -18.75 -20.80
N ILE A 859 -15.72 -19.20 -19.73
CA ILE A 859 -16.18 -20.59 -19.59
C ILE A 859 -17.20 -21.00 -20.67
N ALA A 860 -17.87 -20.03 -21.30
CA ALA A 860 -18.85 -20.26 -22.35
C ALA A 860 -18.25 -20.23 -23.77
N TYR A 861 -16.95 -19.93 -23.92
CA TYR A 861 -16.31 -19.65 -25.22
C TYR A 861 -16.51 -20.78 -26.24
N GLU A 862 -16.19 -22.03 -25.88
CA GLU A 862 -16.31 -23.16 -26.81
C GLU A 862 -17.77 -23.48 -27.17
N ASN A 863 -18.70 -23.37 -26.21
CA ASN A 863 -20.14 -23.55 -26.47
C ASN A 863 -20.65 -22.49 -27.46
N CYS A 864 -20.27 -21.23 -27.27
CA CYS A 864 -20.63 -20.14 -28.16
C CYS A 864 -20.08 -20.34 -29.57
N LYS A 865 -18.81 -20.72 -29.69
CA LYS A 865 -18.16 -21.00 -30.98
C LYS A 865 -18.86 -22.14 -31.75
N ILE A 866 -19.24 -23.21 -31.05
CA ILE A 866 -19.99 -24.32 -31.66
C ILE A 866 -21.37 -23.85 -32.12
N MET A 867 -22.08 -23.08 -31.30
CA MET A 867 -23.38 -22.50 -31.63
C MET A 867 -23.31 -21.55 -32.83
N MET A 868 -22.33 -20.65 -32.88
CA MET A 868 -22.14 -19.73 -34.02
C MET A 868 -21.89 -20.48 -35.31
N LYS A 869 -21.05 -21.53 -35.29
CA LYS A 869 -20.84 -22.40 -36.46
C LYS A 869 -22.15 -23.08 -36.91
N LYS A 870 -23.03 -23.45 -35.98
CA LYS A 870 -24.37 -23.97 -36.30
C LYS A 870 -25.25 -22.88 -36.90
N PHE A 871 -25.23 -21.66 -36.36
CA PHE A 871 -25.97 -20.53 -36.92
C PHE A 871 -25.55 -20.21 -38.36
N ASP A 872 -24.25 -20.24 -38.65
CA ASP A 872 -23.71 -20.08 -40.00
C ASP A 872 -24.27 -21.14 -40.95
N GLN A 873 -24.31 -22.41 -40.52
CA GLN A 873 -24.85 -23.53 -41.30
C GLN A 873 -26.35 -23.38 -41.56
N LEU A 874 -27.09 -22.79 -40.62
CA LEU A 874 -28.54 -22.58 -40.69
C LEU A 874 -28.92 -21.27 -41.40
N GLY A 875 -27.94 -20.42 -41.74
CA GLY A 875 -28.19 -19.11 -42.34
C GLY A 875 -28.83 -18.09 -41.39
N ILE A 876 -28.66 -18.25 -40.08
CA ILE A 876 -29.11 -17.28 -39.07
C ILE A 876 -28.13 -16.11 -39.03
N LYS A 877 -28.64 -14.88 -39.20
CA LYS A 877 -27.80 -13.66 -39.22
C LYS A 877 -27.57 -13.17 -37.81
N TYR A 878 -26.30 -12.92 -37.47
CA TYR A 878 -25.88 -12.35 -36.20
C TYR A 878 -24.63 -11.50 -36.37
N LYS A 879 -24.30 -10.70 -35.36
CA LYS A 879 -23.01 -10.04 -35.17
C LYS A 879 -22.31 -10.61 -33.95
N TYR A 880 -20.99 -10.60 -33.99
CA TYR A 880 -20.15 -11.12 -32.92
C TYR A 880 -19.16 -10.05 -32.45
N SER A 881 -18.95 -9.98 -31.14
CA SER A 881 -17.95 -9.13 -30.49
C SER A 881 -17.21 -9.92 -29.42
N GLU A 882 -15.93 -9.61 -29.24
CA GLU A 882 -15.11 -10.23 -28.18
C GLU A 882 -14.44 -9.12 -27.38
N TYR A 883 -14.47 -9.23 -26.05
CA TYR A 883 -13.78 -8.32 -25.14
C TYR A 883 -13.09 -9.15 -24.06
N PRO A 884 -11.75 -9.12 -23.95
CA PRO A 884 -11.02 -9.98 -23.03
C PRO A 884 -11.33 -9.64 -21.57
N GLY A 885 -11.42 -10.67 -20.72
CA GLY A 885 -11.75 -10.51 -19.30
C GLY A 885 -12.47 -11.72 -18.67
N GLY A 886 -12.73 -12.76 -19.46
CA GLY A 886 -13.40 -13.98 -19.04
C GLY A 886 -14.83 -13.80 -18.62
N HIS A 887 -15.31 -14.71 -17.78
CA HIS A 887 -16.72 -14.76 -17.39
C HIS A 887 -17.03 -13.79 -16.24
N THR A 888 -16.88 -12.49 -16.47
CA THR A 888 -16.87 -11.47 -15.41
C THR A 888 -17.68 -10.20 -15.75
N TRP A 889 -18.12 -9.47 -14.71
CA TRP A 889 -18.88 -8.23 -14.85
C TRP A 889 -18.22 -7.13 -15.70
N PRO A 890 -16.89 -6.92 -15.69
CA PRO A 890 -16.23 -5.99 -16.61
C PRO A 890 -16.57 -6.26 -18.08
N VAL A 891 -16.65 -7.53 -18.50
CA VAL A 891 -17.05 -7.92 -19.86
C VAL A 891 -18.51 -7.57 -20.11
N TRP A 892 -19.42 -7.93 -19.19
CA TRP A 892 -20.86 -7.69 -19.39
C TRP A 892 -21.23 -6.20 -19.36
N ARG A 893 -20.49 -5.37 -18.61
CA ARG A 893 -20.60 -3.91 -18.68
C ARG A 893 -20.22 -3.40 -20.07
N HIS A 894 -19.10 -3.86 -20.60
CA HIS A 894 -18.65 -3.51 -21.95
C HIS A 894 -19.65 -3.97 -23.01
N ASP A 895 -20.23 -5.17 -22.86
CA ASP A 895 -21.22 -5.71 -23.78
C ASP A 895 -22.49 -4.85 -23.81
N LEU A 896 -23.02 -4.44 -22.65
CA LEU A 896 -24.15 -3.52 -22.60
C LEU A 896 -23.80 -2.16 -23.24
N PHE A 897 -22.60 -1.65 -22.97
CA PHE A 897 -22.11 -0.39 -23.56
C PHE A 897 -22.04 -0.44 -25.09
N MET A 898 -21.63 -1.58 -25.67
CA MET A 898 -21.57 -1.76 -27.12
C MET A 898 -22.95 -2.07 -27.74
N PHE A 899 -23.82 -2.76 -27.01
CA PHE A 899 -25.12 -3.19 -27.50
C PHE A 899 -26.18 -2.08 -27.45
N ALA A 900 -26.25 -1.31 -26.36
CA ALA A 900 -27.28 -0.29 -26.16
C ALA A 900 -27.36 0.75 -27.31
N PRO A 901 -26.24 1.23 -27.89
CA PRO A 901 -26.26 2.12 -29.06
C PRO A 901 -26.92 1.53 -30.31
N LEU A 902 -26.93 0.21 -30.46
CA LEU A 902 -27.50 -0.48 -31.63
C LEU A 902 -29.03 -0.59 -31.55
N LEU A 903 -29.60 -0.36 -30.37
CA LEU A 903 -31.01 -0.57 -30.12
C LEU A 903 -31.87 0.56 -30.68
N PHE A 904 -33.01 0.17 -31.26
CA PHE A 904 -34.09 1.07 -31.67
C PHE A 904 -33.68 2.14 -32.70
N GLN A 905 -32.54 1.98 -33.36
CA GLN A 905 -32.12 2.84 -34.46
C GLN A 905 -32.94 2.54 -35.71
N HIS A 906 -33.46 3.57 -36.37
CA HIS A 906 -34.05 3.42 -37.70
C HIS A 906 -32.91 3.58 -38.70
N LYS A 907 -32.52 2.46 -39.35
CA LYS A 907 -31.75 2.53 -40.58
C LYS A 907 -32.69 2.71 -41.76
#